data_AF-A0A1V4Z8I8-F1
#
_entry.id   AF-A0A1V4Z8I8-F1
#
_cell.length_a   1.000
_cell.length_b   1.000
_cell.length_c   1.000
_cell.angle_alpha   90.00
_cell.angle_beta   90.00
_cell.angle_gamma   90.00
#
_symmetry.space_group_name_H-M   'P 1'
#
loop_
_entity.id
_entity.type
_entity.pdbx_description
1 polymer ?
#
loop_
_entity_poly.entity_id
_entity_poly.type
_entity_poly.pdbx_seq_one_letter_code
_entity_poly.pdbx_strand_id
1 'polypeptide(L)'
;MLRPAYKIKMGSKTFESESGNDVLSISTDTDLRVPLDTFRVLLRPGNGAAGIKKGDETTIELGNEGALTRVFTGLVDTVLPGISGVTVTGYTAAKLLMETRLHQIYEKQSSGAIIDDLAARAGLKARDPEDGIDFPMYVIDASKPVYEHMIEIASLNGFDLFIKPDGAVVFKKYGRSKPRPFKYGRDIIKSEVWELTPQYDCVKVVGESPASSKGTDKAHWISKGGTGVTSGSGTRVLVVRHPAVRDSDTADRVAAAKMEAILVELGGRLVVLGNPKVALGDTIAIKELPNEQNNGEFEVVSVSHEVSIANGFVTTIGWIKKVTVEPGESPAIETPAVPAPPKKPGMLEEMLAKAKEAEDAAREALIEAIEAAEEALEGVLQELQAAASGVDKKAAEMIDAAGEAKKKAEEAAREALSYVDELKKELKEAKKELDKVVDDAEKEYNEARAKVKEEIDKVKAEADKLKKEAEDYVRKAEGKVKEAKDKIAEELRPVQDEVDKARAEIAAWEEKAENLEQEAKDKVKEAKDKIAEELRPVQDEVDRIKGEIDEHKRKVHDLKNQIPPGGGATGANVQGMDKSADTSKIEKEIRDKIEEAEGKVKDLEKQVEDRLKQIEEKKKQIEDKEKEVEKEVEGKVKEAEDKVKALKEQVEDRLKQIEDKKKQIEDKAKEIEDEYKKKKEEALKKYDELIGEEEKIEKEAEEKLKELEGKVKEARQKLDEGVKEIQDRIDEAQKTANNILKDASKAYNEAVKKVEEGRREMARAMESMKSAYRASKEKVEEGRKAAGLD
;
A
#
# COMPACT_ATOMS: atom_id res chain seq x y z
N MET A 1 32.21 -2.33 12.32
CA MET A 1 31.05 -3.20 12.04
C MET A 1 30.00 -2.33 11.39
N LEU A 2 29.39 -2.74 10.27
CA LEU A 2 28.26 -1.98 9.72
C LEU A 2 27.06 -2.15 10.65
N ARG A 3 26.29 -1.07 10.84
CA ARG A 3 25.11 -1.03 11.70
C ARG A 3 23.97 -0.40 10.91
N PRO A 4 23.00 -1.20 10.44
CA PRO A 4 21.79 -0.68 9.80
C PRO A 4 21.12 0.40 10.62
N ALA A 5 20.75 1.49 9.96
CA ALA A 5 19.98 2.57 10.54
C ALA A 5 18.80 2.93 9.63
N TYR A 6 17.73 3.43 10.24
CA TYR A 6 16.54 3.87 9.53
C TYR A 6 15.95 5.13 10.15
N LYS A 7 15.24 5.90 9.31
CA LYS A 7 14.33 6.96 9.70
C LYS A 7 13.06 6.86 8.87
N ILE A 8 11.93 6.67 9.53
CA ILE A 8 10.61 6.56 8.89
C ILE A 8 9.74 7.68 9.45
N LYS A 9 9.16 8.50 8.59
CA LYS A 9 8.06 9.42 8.95
C LYS A 9 6.76 8.88 8.35
N MET A 10 5.69 8.89 9.14
CA MET A 10 4.32 8.53 8.73
C MET A 10 3.35 9.53 9.38
N GLY A 11 2.85 10.49 8.60
CA GLY A 11 2.00 11.57 9.11
C GLY A 11 2.73 12.38 10.19
N SER A 12 2.22 12.33 11.42
CA SER A 12 2.84 12.95 12.61
C SER A 12 3.81 12.05 13.38
N LYS A 13 3.90 10.75 13.04
CA LYS A 13 4.84 9.81 13.67
C LYS A 13 6.19 9.84 12.99
N THR A 14 7.25 9.66 13.77
CA THR A 14 8.61 9.41 13.30
C THR A 14 9.20 8.26 14.11
N PHE A 15 9.85 7.32 13.44
CA PHE A 15 10.54 6.17 14.01
C PHE A 15 11.99 6.18 13.55
N GLU A 16 12.95 6.07 14.48
CA GLU A 16 14.38 6.10 14.17
C GLU A 16 15.11 5.01 14.96
N SER A 17 16.08 4.36 14.32
CA SER A 17 16.89 3.30 14.96
C SER A 17 17.67 3.74 16.20
N GLU A 18 17.90 5.05 16.35
CA GLU A 18 18.60 5.64 17.50
C GLU A 18 17.67 5.93 18.70
N SER A 19 16.36 6.05 18.49
CA SER A 19 15.38 6.41 19.53
C SER A 19 14.48 5.25 19.99
N GLY A 20 14.37 4.16 19.22
CA GLY A 20 13.68 2.94 19.68
C GLY A 20 13.75 1.76 18.72
N ASN A 21 13.52 0.55 19.26
CA ASN A 21 13.40 -0.69 18.48
C ASN A 21 11.92 -1.04 18.17
N ASP A 22 11.13 -0.02 17.84
CA ASP A 22 9.69 -0.17 17.60
C ASP A 22 9.37 -0.69 16.19
N VAL A 23 10.30 -0.56 15.25
CA VAL A 23 10.22 -1.21 13.93
C VAL A 23 10.90 -2.58 13.98
N LEU A 24 10.20 -3.62 13.55
CA LEU A 24 10.69 -5.01 13.46
C LEU A 24 11.21 -5.35 12.06
N SER A 25 10.55 -4.81 11.02
CA SER A 25 11.05 -4.86 9.65
C SER A 25 10.52 -3.72 8.77
N ILE A 26 11.27 -3.43 7.70
CA ILE A 26 10.96 -2.49 6.62
C ILE A 26 11.22 -3.24 5.30
N SER A 27 10.27 -3.23 4.38
CA SER A 27 10.53 -3.42 2.95
C SER A 27 10.05 -2.20 2.14
N THR A 28 10.77 -1.90 1.07
CA THR A 28 10.34 -0.95 0.04
C THR A 28 10.68 -1.55 -1.31
N ASP A 29 9.69 -1.71 -2.17
CA ASP A 29 9.75 -2.53 -3.38
C ASP A 29 9.33 -1.67 -4.59
N THR A 30 10.28 -1.39 -5.49
CA THR A 30 10.13 -0.49 -6.66
C THR A 30 10.51 -1.22 -7.95
N ASP A 31 9.76 -1.04 -9.04
CA ASP A 31 9.98 -1.75 -10.32
C ASP A 31 9.40 -0.97 -11.52
N LEU A 32 10.18 -0.79 -12.59
CA LEU A 32 9.77 -0.09 -13.83
C LEU A 32 8.55 -0.72 -14.54
N ARG A 33 8.15 -1.94 -14.17
CA ARG A 33 7.08 -2.73 -14.80
C ARG A 33 5.82 -2.82 -13.95
N VAL A 34 5.85 -2.31 -12.72
CA VAL A 34 4.73 -2.39 -11.75
C VAL A 34 4.12 -1.00 -11.58
N PRO A 35 2.80 -0.81 -11.85
CA PRO A 35 2.18 0.52 -11.79
C PRO A 35 2.21 1.25 -10.43
N LEU A 36 2.47 0.51 -9.35
CA LEU A 36 2.47 1.02 -7.98
C LEU A 36 3.61 0.36 -7.19
N ASP A 37 4.70 1.10 -6.96
CA ASP A 37 5.72 0.70 -6.00
C ASP A 37 5.12 0.65 -4.59
N THR A 38 5.63 -0.23 -3.73
CA THR A 38 5.05 -0.48 -2.39
C THR A 38 6.05 -0.29 -1.27
N PHE A 39 5.54 -0.02 -0.07
CA PHE A 39 6.29 -0.22 1.17
C PHE A 39 5.50 -1.06 2.16
N ARG A 40 6.23 -1.74 3.05
CA ARG A 40 5.70 -2.46 4.21
C ARG A 40 6.57 -2.18 5.43
N VAL A 41 5.97 -1.74 6.52
CA VAL A 41 6.64 -1.57 7.81
C VAL A 41 5.90 -2.41 8.86
N LEU A 42 6.61 -3.30 9.53
CA LEU A 42 6.09 -4.04 10.68
C LEU A 42 6.52 -3.34 11.97
N LEU A 43 5.55 -2.74 12.66
CA LEU A 43 5.73 -2.14 13.98
C LEU A 43 5.44 -3.16 15.08
N ARG A 44 6.21 -3.09 16.16
CA ARG A 44 6.03 -3.90 17.38
C ARG A 44 4.59 -3.76 17.94
N PRO A 45 4.00 -4.83 18.53
CA PRO A 45 2.71 -4.72 19.22
C PRO A 45 2.69 -3.59 20.26
N GLY A 46 1.71 -2.69 20.16
CA GLY A 46 1.53 -1.55 21.07
C GLY A 46 1.05 -0.29 20.36
N ASN A 47 1.06 0.84 21.08
CA ASN A 47 0.50 2.12 20.63
C ASN A 47 1.40 2.90 19.64
N GLY A 48 2.48 2.30 19.11
CA GLY A 48 3.37 2.95 18.15
C GLY A 48 2.63 3.48 16.91
N ALA A 49 1.76 2.64 16.34
CA ALA A 49 0.91 2.98 15.21
C ALA A 49 -0.27 3.91 15.52
N ALA A 50 -0.55 4.19 16.81
CA ALA A 50 -1.74 4.96 17.20
C ALA A 50 -1.68 6.40 16.66
N GLY A 51 -2.61 6.73 15.75
CA GLY A 51 -2.69 8.01 15.07
C GLY A 51 -2.28 7.99 13.59
N ILE A 52 -1.64 6.91 13.11
CA ILE A 52 -1.34 6.71 11.67
C ILE A 52 -2.64 6.32 10.94
N LYS A 53 -2.86 6.90 9.75
CA LYS A 53 -4.10 6.76 8.97
C LYS A 53 -3.83 6.56 7.48
N LYS A 54 -4.81 5.98 6.77
CA LYS A 54 -4.85 5.98 5.30
C LYS A 54 -4.81 7.42 4.77
N GLY A 55 -3.89 7.70 3.85
CA GLY A 55 -3.63 9.03 3.31
C GLY A 55 -2.47 9.79 3.98
N ASP A 56 -1.88 9.28 5.07
CA ASP A 56 -0.73 9.94 5.70
C ASP A 56 0.51 9.90 4.81
N GLU A 57 1.16 11.06 4.63
CA GLU A 57 2.46 11.18 3.96
C GLU A 57 3.52 10.30 4.64
N THR A 58 4.26 9.54 3.83
CA THR A 58 5.31 8.63 4.29
C THR A 58 6.64 8.92 3.59
N THR A 59 7.72 9.01 4.36
CA THR A 59 9.10 9.03 3.84
C THR A 59 9.94 7.99 4.57
N ILE A 60 10.66 7.16 3.82
CA ILE A 60 11.55 6.12 4.37
C ILE A 60 12.98 6.43 3.94
N GLU A 61 13.87 6.55 4.92
CA GLU A 61 15.31 6.79 4.75
C GLU A 61 16.08 5.65 5.42
N LEU A 62 16.94 4.97 4.66
CA LEU A 62 17.69 3.78 5.08
C LEU A 62 19.19 4.03 4.93
N GLY A 63 20.00 3.30 5.71
CA GLY A 63 21.44 3.39 5.60
C GLY A 63 22.19 2.71 6.73
N ASN A 64 23.29 3.34 7.15
CA ASN A 64 24.01 2.99 8.37
C ASN A 64 24.00 4.19 9.33
N GLU A 65 24.36 3.98 10.59
CA GLU A 65 24.55 5.06 11.59
C GLU A 65 25.30 6.27 10.98
N GLY A 66 24.73 7.48 11.12
CA GLY A 66 25.28 8.72 10.57
C GLY A 66 25.20 8.88 9.04
N ALA A 67 24.65 7.92 8.28
CA ALA A 67 24.64 7.93 6.82
C ALA A 67 23.36 7.31 6.22
N LEU A 68 22.22 7.96 6.48
CA LEU A 68 20.93 7.63 5.85
C LEU A 68 20.82 8.19 4.42
N THR A 69 19.92 7.62 3.62
CA THR A 69 19.52 8.13 2.30
C THR A 69 18.05 7.79 2.07
N ARG A 70 17.27 8.74 1.53
CA ARG A 70 15.85 8.51 1.22
C ARG A 70 15.70 7.51 0.08
N VAL A 71 14.98 6.43 0.34
CA VAL A 71 14.69 5.37 -0.63
C VAL A 71 13.24 5.41 -1.13
N PHE A 72 12.31 6.00 -0.36
CA PHE A 72 10.89 5.99 -0.69
C PHE A 72 10.18 7.26 -0.19
N THR A 73 9.25 7.77 -1.01
CA THR A 73 8.25 8.78 -0.64
C THR A 73 6.89 8.34 -1.18
N GLY A 74 5.85 8.40 -0.35
CA GLY A 74 4.52 7.88 -0.71
C GLY A 74 3.44 8.16 0.33
N LEU A 75 2.35 7.39 0.28
CA LEU A 75 1.17 7.53 1.13
C LEU A 75 0.84 6.21 1.83
N VAL A 76 0.51 6.26 3.12
CA VAL A 76 -0.07 5.10 3.83
C VAL A 76 -1.39 4.72 3.16
N ASP A 77 -1.56 3.45 2.83
CA ASP A 77 -2.83 2.94 2.31
C ASP A 77 -3.61 2.14 3.35
N THR A 78 -2.95 1.26 4.09
CA THR A 78 -3.62 0.35 5.03
C THR A 78 -2.78 0.16 6.29
N VAL A 79 -3.46 0.11 7.45
CA VAL A 79 -2.87 -0.16 8.77
C VAL A 79 -3.56 -1.42 9.33
N LEU A 80 -2.88 -2.56 9.31
CA LEU A 80 -3.39 -3.85 9.77
C LEU A 80 -2.80 -4.20 11.14
N PRO A 81 -3.59 -4.17 12.24
CA PRO A 81 -3.18 -4.76 13.50
C PRO A 81 -3.17 -6.29 13.40
N GLY A 82 -2.15 -6.94 13.94
CA GLY A 82 -2.03 -8.39 14.00
C GLY A 82 -1.23 -8.87 15.21
N ILE A 83 -1.22 -10.18 15.44
CA ILE A 83 -0.62 -10.80 16.64
C ILE A 83 0.88 -10.47 16.76
N SER A 84 1.61 -10.51 15.65
CA SER A 84 3.05 -10.22 15.60
C SER A 84 3.41 -8.73 15.60
N GLY A 85 2.42 -7.83 15.49
CA GLY A 85 2.64 -6.39 15.35
C GLY A 85 1.63 -5.71 14.43
N VAL A 86 1.76 -4.38 14.29
CA VAL A 86 0.96 -3.61 13.33
C VAL A 86 1.71 -3.50 12.02
N THR A 87 1.16 -4.06 10.95
CA THR A 87 1.69 -3.88 9.59
C THR A 87 1.10 -2.60 8.99
N VAL A 88 1.95 -1.64 8.63
CA VAL A 88 1.58 -0.48 7.81
C VAL A 88 2.05 -0.72 6.38
N THR A 89 1.16 -0.60 5.41
CA THR A 89 1.48 -0.66 3.97
C THR A 89 1.02 0.59 3.25
N GLY A 90 1.67 0.88 2.14
CA GLY A 90 1.32 2.00 1.26
C GLY A 90 2.09 1.99 -0.04
N TYR A 91 1.90 3.04 -0.83
CA TYR A 91 2.33 3.13 -2.22
C TYR A 91 3.12 4.41 -2.49
N THR A 92 3.92 4.45 -3.56
CA THR A 92 4.51 5.72 -4.06
C THR A 92 3.43 6.70 -4.51
N ALA A 93 3.86 7.94 -4.78
CA ALA A 93 3.05 8.98 -5.39
C ALA A 93 2.35 8.56 -6.71
N ALA A 94 2.80 7.49 -7.38
CA ALA A 94 2.12 6.86 -8.52
C ALA A 94 0.65 6.52 -8.26
N LYS A 95 0.27 6.29 -7.00
CA LYS A 95 -1.13 6.12 -6.58
C LYS A 95 -2.03 7.26 -7.09
N LEU A 96 -1.57 8.51 -7.05
CA LEU A 96 -2.35 9.66 -7.54
C LEU A 96 -2.55 9.60 -9.07
N LEU A 97 -1.58 9.10 -9.83
CA LEU A 97 -1.72 8.86 -11.28
C LEU A 97 -2.69 7.71 -11.59
N MET A 98 -2.76 6.71 -10.70
CA MET A 98 -3.68 5.56 -10.80
C MET A 98 -5.10 5.85 -10.34
N GLU A 99 -5.30 6.83 -9.44
CA GLU A 99 -6.63 7.29 -9.00
C GLU A 99 -7.19 8.41 -9.90
N THR A 100 -6.34 9.28 -10.45
CA THR A 100 -6.78 10.38 -11.33
C THR A 100 -7.41 9.85 -12.63
N ARG A 101 -8.56 10.43 -13.01
CA ARG A 101 -9.26 10.27 -14.30
C ARG A 101 -9.54 11.65 -14.88
N LEU A 102 -9.38 11.82 -16.19
CA LEU A 102 -9.55 13.10 -16.88
C LEU A 102 -10.30 12.92 -18.21
N HIS A 103 -10.87 14.01 -18.71
CA HIS A 103 -11.21 14.16 -20.12
C HIS A 103 -10.42 15.36 -20.66
N GLN A 104 -9.50 15.12 -21.60
CA GLN A 104 -8.64 16.16 -22.16
C GLN A 104 -8.24 15.79 -23.59
N ILE A 105 -8.17 16.79 -24.47
CA ILE A 105 -7.57 16.66 -25.81
C ILE A 105 -6.29 17.49 -25.83
N TYR A 106 -5.22 16.92 -26.35
CA TYR A 106 -3.96 17.60 -26.63
C TYR A 106 -3.79 17.67 -28.14
N GLU A 107 -3.51 18.86 -28.68
CA GLU A 107 -3.26 19.06 -30.10
C GLU A 107 -1.83 19.59 -30.31
N LYS A 108 -1.08 18.96 -31.23
CA LYS A 108 0.30 19.33 -31.58
C LYS A 108 1.22 19.48 -30.35
N GLN A 109 1.20 18.50 -29.45
CA GLN A 109 2.03 18.48 -28.24
C GLN A 109 3.08 17.37 -28.31
N SER A 110 4.26 17.61 -27.74
CA SER A 110 5.26 16.57 -27.53
C SER A 110 4.80 15.56 -26.47
N SER A 111 5.40 14.38 -26.46
CA SER A 111 5.18 13.38 -25.39
C SER A 111 5.52 13.98 -24.03
N GLY A 112 6.67 14.66 -23.91
CA GLY A 112 7.12 15.30 -22.67
C GLY A 112 6.14 16.35 -22.14
N ALA A 113 5.58 17.19 -23.01
CA ALA A 113 4.61 18.22 -22.64
C ALA A 113 3.28 17.63 -22.11
N ILE A 114 2.79 16.55 -22.73
CA ILE A 114 1.58 15.83 -22.25
C ILE A 114 1.84 15.23 -20.87
N ILE A 115 3.04 14.65 -20.65
CA ILE A 115 3.42 14.04 -19.38
C ILE A 115 3.53 15.06 -18.25
N ASP A 116 4.04 16.27 -18.50
CA ASP A 116 4.16 17.32 -17.47
C ASP A 116 2.77 17.83 -17.02
N ASP A 117 1.86 18.13 -17.96
CA ASP A 117 0.49 18.53 -17.63
C ASP A 117 -0.29 17.40 -16.91
N LEU A 118 -0.12 16.15 -17.34
CA LEU A 118 -0.70 14.99 -16.66
C LEU A 118 -0.19 14.81 -15.23
N ALA A 119 1.12 14.95 -15.00
CA ALA A 119 1.70 14.89 -13.67
C ALA A 119 1.17 16.04 -12.79
N ALA A 120 1.17 17.28 -13.32
CA ALA A 120 0.69 18.46 -12.61
C ALA A 120 -0.80 18.34 -12.20
N ARG A 121 -1.66 17.82 -13.08
CA ARG A 121 -3.09 17.60 -12.78
C ARG A 121 -3.35 16.53 -11.72
N ALA A 122 -2.45 15.56 -11.58
CA ALA A 122 -2.47 14.58 -10.49
C ALA A 122 -1.79 15.09 -9.19
N GLY A 123 -1.38 16.36 -9.14
CA GLY A 123 -0.69 16.96 -7.99
C GLY A 123 0.78 16.59 -7.87
N LEU A 124 1.38 15.99 -8.91
CA LEU A 124 2.79 15.60 -8.96
C LEU A 124 3.62 16.60 -9.79
N LYS A 125 4.94 16.43 -9.74
CA LYS A 125 5.88 17.16 -10.58
C LYS A 125 6.69 16.19 -11.44
N ALA A 126 6.71 16.40 -12.75
CA ALA A 126 7.70 15.76 -13.62
C ALA A 126 9.08 16.42 -13.42
N ARG A 127 10.12 15.59 -13.51
CA ARG A 127 11.52 16.04 -13.51
C ARG A 127 12.08 15.86 -14.91
N ASP A 128 12.25 16.99 -15.59
CA ASP A 128 12.97 17.13 -16.85
C ASP A 128 12.49 16.10 -17.91
N PRO A 129 11.17 16.02 -18.21
CA PRO A 129 10.62 15.04 -19.13
C PRO A 129 11.15 15.28 -20.55
N GLU A 130 11.65 14.23 -21.21
CA GLU A 130 12.15 14.33 -22.58
C GLU A 130 10.98 14.40 -23.58
N ASP A 131 11.08 15.25 -24.60
CA ASP A 131 9.95 15.55 -25.52
C ASP A 131 9.42 14.33 -26.29
N GLY A 132 10.27 13.35 -26.63
CA GLY A 132 9.84 12.14 -27.32
C GLY A 132 9.30 12.40 -28.75
N ILE A 133 8.24 11.69 -29.13
CA ILE A 133 7.48 11.91 -30.38
C ILE A 133 6.41 12.99 -30.17
N ASP A 134 6.07 13.69 -31.26
CA ASP A 134 4.95 14.65 -31.28
C ASP A 134 3.62 13.96 -31.59
N PHE A 135 2.57 14.33 -30.85
CA PHE A 135 1.20 13.91 -31.12
C PHE A 135 0.46 15.01 -31.89
N PRO A 136 0.05 14.77 -33.16
CA PRO A 136 -0.82 15.70 -33.87
C PRO A 136 -2.14 15.92 -33.12
N MET A 137 -2.67 14.84 -32.52
CA MET A 137 -3.73 14.85 -31.53
C MET A 137 -3.53 13.64 -30.60
N TYR A 138 -3.71 13.82 -29.29
CA TYR A 138 -3.86 12.75 -28.31
C TYR A 138 -5.11 13.01 -27.46
N VAL A 139 -5.90 11.97 -27.19
CA VAL A 139 -7.17 12.07 -26.47
C VAL A 139 -7.07 11.23 -25.19
N ILE A 140 -7.46 11.85 -24.07
CA ILE A 140 -7.54 11.23 -22.75
C ILE A 140 -8.99 11.21 -22.32
N ASP A 141 -9.43 10.05 -21.82
CA ASP A 141 -10.78 9.83 -21.34
C ASP A 141 -10.80 9.04 -20.03
N ALA A 142 -11.88 9.21 -19.26
CA ALA A 142 -11.98 8.70 -17.90
C ALA A 142 -12.14 7.16 -17.78
N SER A 143 -12.10 6.39 -18.87
CA SER A 143 -12.03 4.93 -18.78
C SER A 143 -10.68 4.46 -18.20
N LYS A 144 -9.59 5.17 -18.52
CA LYS A 144 -8.22 4.82 -18.13
C LYS A 144 -7.65 5.76 -17.05
N PRO A 145 -6.82 5.26 -16.11
CA PRO A 145 -6.05 6.14 -15.24
C PRO A 145 -5.07 6.99 -16.04
N VAL A 146 -4.73 8.16 -15.51
CA VAL A 146 -3.66 9.02 -16.05
C VAL A 146 -2.36 8.21 -16.22
N TYR A 147 -2.03 7.34 -15.26
CA TYR A 147 -0.88 6.43 -15.37
C TYR A 147 -0.89 5.55 -16.64
N GLU A 148 -2.05 5.02 -17.05
CA GLU A 148 -2.14 4.12 -18.21
C GLU A 148 -1.88 4.88 -19.52
N HIS A 149 -2.40 6.11 -19.64
CA HIS A 149 -2.03 7.01 -20.74
C HIS A 149 -0.52 7.33 -20.73
N MET A 150 0.07 7.59 -19.55
CA MET A 150 1.50 7.89 -19.43
C MET A 150 2.39 6.70 -19.84
N ILE A 151 2.05 5.47 -19.45
CA ILE A 151 2.85 4.29 -19.80
C ILE A 151 2.66 3.87 -21.27
N GLU A 152 1.48 4.12 -21.88
CA GLU A 152 1.30 4.01 -23.33
C GLU A 152 2.21 4.98 -24.09
N ILE A 153 2.23 6.26 -23.69
CA ILE A 153 3.11 7.28 -24.25
C ILE A 153 4.59 6.89 -24.07
N ALA A 154 4.99 6.40 -22.89
CA ALA A 154 6.36 5.95 -22.63
C ALA A 154 6.75 4.76 -23.52
N SER A 155 5.83 3.79 -23.67
CA SER A 155 6.03 2.59 -24.48
C SER A 155 6.08 2.85 -26.00
N LEU A 156 5.57 3.99 -26.48
CA LEU A 156 5.77 4.44 -27.87
C LEU A 156 7.18 5.03 -28.06
N ASN A 157 7.70 5.71 -27.05
CA ASN A 157 9.00 6.39 -27.10
C ASN A 157 10.19 5.48 -26.77
N GLY A 158 9.97 4.33 -26.12
CA GLY A 158 11.06 3.53 -25.55
C GLY A 158 11.65 4.18 -24.30
N PHE A 159 10.81 4.94 -23.58
CA PHE A 159 11.18 5.70 -22.40
C PHE A 159 10.76 4.95 -21.14
N ASP A 160 11.52 5.15 -20.06
CA ASP A 160 11.22 4.62 -18.75
C ASP A 160 10.33 5.62 -17.99
N LEU A 161 9.22 5.16 -17.42
CA LEU A 161 8.28 5.94 -16.61
C LEU A 161 8.30 5.43 -15.16
N PHE A 162 8.69 6.27 -14.20
CA PHE A 162 8.73 5.87 -12.78
C PHE A 162 8.71 7.05 -11.80
N ILE A 163 8.52 6.75 -10.52
CA ILE A 163 8.62 7.72 -9.41
C ILE A 163 10.00 7.61 -8.76
N LYS A 164 10.69 8.74 -8.55
CA LYS A 164 11.95 8.78 -7.78
C LYS A 164 11.70 8.76 -6.27
N PRO A 165 12.70 8.38 -5.44
CA PRO A 165 12.62 8.43 -3.97
C PRO A 165 12.20 9.77 -3.35
N ASP A 166 12.24 10.87 -4.11
CA ASP A 166 11.80 12.21 -3.71
C ASP A 166 10.39 12.59 -4.22
N GLY A 167 9.65 11.65 -4.82
CA GLY A 167 8.27 11.82 -5.29
C GLY A 167 8.11 12.39 -6.70
N ALA A 168 9.21 12.76 -7.38
CA ALA A 168 9.14 13.29 -8.74
C ALA A 168 8.91 12.20 -9.79
N VAL A 169 8.05 12.48 -10.77
CA VAL A 169 7.84 11.62 -11.96
C VAL A 169 9.05 11.76 -12.89
N VAL A 170 9.49 10.64 -13.47
CA VAL A 170 10.53 10.57 -14.49
C VAL A 170 9.91 10.03 -15.78
N PHE A 171 10.24 10.66 -16.90
CA PHE A 171 9.82 10.23 -18.24
C PHE A 171 10.92 10.58 -19.26
N LYS A 172 11.68 9.58 -19.69
CA LYS A 172 12.88 9.76 -20.53
C LYS A 172 13.44 8.43 -21.03
N LYS A 173 14.30 8.44 -22.06
CA LYS A 173 15.08 7.26 -22.41
C LYS A 173 16.13 6.95 -21.33
N TYR A 174 16.45 5.67 -21.16
CA TYR A 174 17.59 5.24 -20.37
C TYR A 174 18.89 5.88 -20.86
N GLY A 175 19.55 6.63 -19.98
CA GLY A 175 20.88 7.17 -20.19
C GLY A 175 21.83 6.57 -19.17
N ARG A 176 22.85 5.85 -19.64
CA ARG A 176 23.88 5.20 -18.81
C ARG A 176 24.42 6.16 -17.74
N SER A 177 24.13 5.88 -16.48
CA SER A 177 24.62 6.65 -15.33
C SER A 177 26.03 6.22 -14.95
N LYS A 178 26.63 6.83 -13.91
CA LYS A 178 27.97 6.45 -13.44
C LYS A 178 27.89 5.05 -12.78
N PRO A 179 28.51 4.00 -13.36
CA PRO A 179 28.23 2.63 -12.92
C PRO A 179 28.61 2.38 -11.46
N ARG A 180 27.68 1.83 -10.67
CA ARG A 180 27.90 1.46 -9.26
C ARG A 180 28.50 0.04 -9.18
N PRO A 181 29.77 -0.13 -8.76
CA PRO A 181 30.40 -1.44 -8.78
C PRO A 181 29.97 -2.32 -7.61
N PHE A 182 29.66 -3.59 -7.92
CA PHE A 182 29.40 -4.65 -6.95
C PHE A 182 30.34 -5.83 -7.23
N LYS A 183 31.15 -6.21 -6.24
CA LYS A 183 32.11 -7.32 -6.32
C LYS A 183 31.58 -8.58 -5.65
N TYR A 184 31.74 -9.72 -6.30
CA TYR A 184 31.56 -11.02 -5.68
C TYR A 184 32.54 -11.23 -4.52
N GLY A 185 32.13 -11.97 -3.49
CA GLY A 185 32.94 -12.17 -2.28
C GLY A 185 33.13 -10.92 -1.40
N ARG A 186 32.56 -9.75 -1.76
CA ARG A 186 32.62 -8.52 -0.93
C ARG A 186 31.27 -7.83 -0.76
N ASP A 187 30.57 -7.56 -1.85
CA ASP A 187 29.32 -6.79 -1.84
C ASP A 187 28.10 -7.66 -2.17
N ILE A 188 28.28 -8.69 -3.00
CA ILE A 188 27.23 -9.59 -3.49
C ILE A 188 27.04 -10.77 -2.51
N ILE A 189 25.78 -10.99 -2.11
CA ILE A 189 25.32 -12.10 -1.28
C ILE A 189 24.78 -13.25 -2.14
N LYS A 190 23.96 -12.92 -3.16
CA LYS A 190 23.35 -13.87 -4.10
C LYS A 190 23.25 -13.24 -5.49
N SER A 191 23.36 -14.05 -6.54
CA SER A 191 23.06 -13.65 -7.91
C SER A 191 22.21 -14.71 -8.59
N GLU A 192 21.17 -14.27 -9.29
CA GLU A 192 20.32 -15.06 -10.19
C GLU A 192 20.41 -14.39 -11.57
N VAL A 193 20.49 -15.18 -12.64
CA VAL A 193 20.62 -14.68 -14.02
C VAL A 193 19.73 -15.52 -14.92
N TRP A 194 19.09 -14.87 -15.88
CA TRP A 194 18.17 -15.45 -16.83
C TRP A 194 18.55 -15.01 -18.25
N GLU A 195 18.87 -15.97 -19.10
CA GLU A 195 18.91 -15.77 -20.54
C GLU A 195 17.47 -15.80 -21.07
N LEU A 196 17.11 -14.78 -21.84
CA LEU A 196 15.76 -14.55 -22.33
C LEU A 196 15.79 -14.59 -23.85
N THR A 197 15.23 -15.65 -24.44
CA THR A 197 15.04 -15.71 -25.90
C THR A 197 13.92 -14.76 -26.31
N PRO A 198 14.18 -13.70 -27.12
CA PRO A 198 13.14 -12.79 -27.58
C PRO A 198 12.06 -13.57 -28.36
N GLN A 199 10.78 -13.34 -28.06
CA GLN A 199 9.67 -13.99 -28.79
C GLN A 199 9.57 -13.51 -30.24
N TYR A 200 9.95 -12.27 -30.48
CA TYR A 200 9.98 -11.60 -31.77
C TYR A 200 11.41 -11.15 -32.08
N ASP A 201 11.78 -11.16 -33.35
CA ASP A 201 13.09 -10.76 -33.88
C ASP A 201 12.95 -9.74 -35.04
N CYS A 202 11.77 -9.13 -35.11
CA CYS A 202 11.38 -8.10 -36.06
C CYS A 202 10.17 -7.34 -35.51
N VAL A 203 10.13 -6.01 -35.68
CA VAL A 203 8.97 -5.16 -35.36
C VAL A 203 8.52 -4.45 -36.63
N LYS A 204 7.23 -4.58 -36.95
CA LYS A 204 6.57 -3.86 -38.03
C LYS A 204 5.57 -2.86 -37.47
N VAL A 205 5.87 -1.57 -37.61
CA VAL A 205 4.95 -0.48 -37.25
C VAL A 205 4.09 -0.15 -38.45
N VAL A 206 2.78 -0.06 -38.24
CA VAL A 206 1.79 0.36 -39.24
C VAL A 206 1.02 1.55 -38.68
N GLY A 207 1.33 2.73 -39.20
CA GLY A 207 0.64 3.98 -38.86
C GLY A 207 -0.69 4.17 -39.57
N GLU A 208 -1.38 5.24 -39.22
CA GLU A 208 -2.44 5.80 -40.06
C GLU A 208 -1.84 6.47 -41.29
N SER A 209 -2.62 6.52 -42.38
CA SER A 209 -2.20 7.14 -43.63
C SER A 209 -1.74 8.59 -43.45
N PRO A 210 -0.54 8.98 -43.94
CA PRO A 210 -0.07 10.36 -43.86
C PRO A 210 -1.04 11.32 -44.52
N ALA A 211 -1.28 12.44 -43.84
CA ALA A 211 -2.07 13.60 -44.27
C ALA A 211 -1.88 13.93 -45.77
N SER A 212 -0.63 13.97 -46.21
CA SER A 212 -0.26 14.01 -47.61
C SER A 212 1.19 13.56 -47.79
N SER A 213 1.57 13.21 -49.02
CA SER A 213 2.99 13.11 -49.44
C SER A 213 3.70 14.47 -49.57
N LYS A 214 3.13 15.54 -48.97
CA LYS A 214 3.63 16.93 -48.98
C LYS A 214 3.60 17.57 -47.59
N GLY A 215 3.63 16.77 -46.53
CA GLY A 215 3.73 17.24 -45.14
C GLY A 215 2.41 17.26 -44.37
N THR A 216 2.52 17.67 -43.11
CA THR A 216 1.51 17.60 -42.04
C THR A 216 0.35 18.59 -42.20
N ASP A 217 0.56 19.75 -42.84
CA ASP A 217 -0.43 20.84 -42.97
C ASP A 217 -1.64 20.53 -43.88
N LYS A 218 -1.85 19.27 -44.30
CA LYS A 218 -2.92 18.86 -45.23
C LYS A 218 -3.73 17.64 -44.76
N ALA A 219 -4.01 17.57 -43.47
CA ALA A 219 -4.61 16.44 -42.75
C ALA A 219 -6.08 16.07 -43.09
N HIS A 220 -6.55 16.32 -44.31
CA HIS A 220 -7.96 16.17 -44.70
C HIS A 220 -8.23 15.05 -45.72
N TRP A 221 -7.21 14.39 -46.28
CA TRP A 221 -7.37 13.33 -47.30
C TRP A 221 -6.77 12.00 -46.84
N ILE A 222 -7.52 10.90 -47.02
CA ILE A 222 -7.06 9.55 -46.74
C ILE A 222 -6.15 9.07 -47.88
N SER A 223 -4.85 8.94 -47.62
CA SER A 223 -3.92 8.27 -48.54
C SER A 223 -4.25 6.77 -48.68
N LYS A 224 -4.06 6.21 -49.89
CA LYS A 224 -4.22 4.78 -50.19
C LYS A 224 -3.04 3.89 -49.75
N GLY A 225 -2.00 4.46 -49.17
CA GLY A 225 -0.90 3.74 -48.53
C GLY A 225 -0.67 4.26 -47.12
N GLY A 226 -0.68 3.35 -46.13
CA GLY A 226 -0.25 3.63 -44.76
C GLY A 226 1.27 3.59 -44.63
N THR A 227 1.82 4.32 -43.65
CA THR A 227 3.24 4.25 -43.30
C THR A 227 3.54 2.93 -42.61
N GLY A 228 4.21 2.04 -43.32
CA GLY A 228 4.56 0.69 -42.86
C GLY A 228 6.07 0.51 -42.77
N VAL A 229 6.65 0.75 -41.61
CA VAL A 229 8.08 0.58 -41.33
C VAL A 229 8.35 -0.78 -40.69
N THR A 230 9.52 -1.36 -40.96
CA THR A 230 9.96 -2.64 -40.37
C THR A 230 11.40 -2.48 -39.85
N SER A 231 11.64 -2.86 -38.59
CA SER A 231 12.96 -2.86 -37.95
C SER A 231 13.29 -4.26 -37.40
N GLY A 232 14.56 -4.64 -37.44
CA GLY A 232 15.00 -6.03 -37.27
C GLY A 232 14.92 -6.85 -38.56
N SER A 233 15.49 -8.06 -38.54
CA SER A 233 15.76 -8.87 -39.74
C SER A 233 15.28 -10.33 -39.64
N GLY A 234 14.57 -10.69 -38.56
CA GLY A 234 14.05 -12.04 -38.35
C GLY A 234 12.64 -12.28 -38.90
N THR A 235 12.13 -13.51 -38.71
CA THR A 235 10.86 -13.99 -39.27
C THR A 235 9.68 -13.88 -38.30
N ARG A 236 9.92 -13.62 -37.01
CA ARG A 236 8.90 -13.53 -35.95
C ARG A 236 8.58 -12.07 -35.71
N VAL A 237 7.60 -11.57 -36.47
CA VAL A 237 7.27 -10.13 -36.55
C VAL A 237 6.20 -9.73 -35.53
N LEU A 238 6.54 -8.81 -34.62
CA LEU A 238 5.53 -8.08 -33.84
C LEU A 238 4.92 -6.98 -34.72
N VAL A 239 3.61 -7.01 -34.94
CA VAL A 239 2.91 -5.95 -35.69
C VAL A 239 2.29 -4.94 -34.72
N VAL A 240 2.84 -3.74 -34.70
CA VAL A 240 2.36 -2.61 -33.88
C VAL A 240 1.50 -1.70 -34.76
N ARG A 241 0.28 -1.38 -34.30
CA ARG A 241 -0.61 -0.40 -34.95
C ARG A 241 -0.92 0.72 -33.97
N HIS A 242 -0.74 1.98 -34.36
CA HIS A 242 -1.01 3.10 -33.47
C HIS A 242 -1.38 4.39 -34.24
N PRO A 243 -2.50 5.08 -33.91
CA PRO A 243 -3.02 6.20 -34.70
C PRO A 243 -2.17 7.47 -34.63
N ALA A 244 -1.32 7.62 -33.61
CA ALA A 244 -0.37 8.73 -33.53
C ALA A 244 0.76 8.63 -34.58
N VAL A 245 1.09 7.42 -35.06
CA VAL A 245 2.10 7.22 -36.10
C VAL A 245 1.47 7.61 -37.44
N ARG A 246 1.92 8.73 -38.04
CA ARG A 246 1.34 9.30 -39.27
C ARG A 246 2.38 9.71 -40.33
N ASP A 247 3.64 9.38 -40.10
CA ASP A 247 4.78 9.65 -40.97
C ASP A 247 5.83 8.51 -40.83
N SER A 248 6.97 8.58 -41.52
CA SER A 248 8.01 7.55 -41.41
C SER A 248 8.89 7.73 -40.19
N ASP A 249 9.39 8.94 -39.87
CA ASP A 249 10.31 9.17 -38.74
C ASP A 249 9.70 8.69 -37.42
N THR A 250 8.43 9.04 -37.18
CA THR A 250 7.68 8.53 -36.02
C THR A 250 7.53 7.00 -36.06
N ALA A 251 7.37 6.39 -37.24
CA ALA A 251 7.26 4.93 -37.39
C ALA A 251 8.61 4.22 -37.17
N ASP A 252 9.71 4.76 -37.70
CA ASP A 252 11.09 4.31 -37.51
C ASP A 252 11.51 4.40 -36.03
N ARG A 253 11.20 5.52 -35.37
CA ARG A 253 11.47 5.73 -33.93
C ARG A 253 10.65 4.79 -33.05
N VAL A 254 9.36 4.62 -33.31
CA VAL A 254 8.52 3.64 -32.59
C VAL A 254 8.98 2.21 -32.87
N ALA A 255 9.42 1.88 -34.08
CA ALA A 255 9.93 0.54 -34.41
C ALA A 255 11.22 0.23 -33.64
N ALA A 256 12.18 1.16 -33.61
CA ALA A 256 13.41 1.03 -32.83
C ALA A 256 13.11 0.90 -31.32
N ALA A 257 12.28 1.80 -30.76
CA ALA A 257 11.88 1.77 -29.35
C ALA A 257 11.25 0.43 -28.92
N LYS A 258 10.36 -0.13 -29.75
CA LYS A 258 9.76 -1.45 -29.51
C LYS A 258 10.76 -2.59 -29.68
N MET A 259 11.72 -2.47 -30.60
CA MET A 259 12.78 -3.47 -30.81
C MET A 259 13.75 -3.53 -29.63
N GLU A 260 14.19 -2.38 -29.10
CA GLU A 260 15.05 -2.29 -27.89
C GLU A 260 14.37 -2.93 -26.66
N ALA A 261 13.04 -2.78 -26.53
CA ALA A 261 12.26 -3.40 -25.45
C ALA A 261 12.09 -4.93 -25.59
N ILE A 262 12.30 -5.48 -26.79
CA ILE A 262 12.14 -6.92 -27.10
C ILE A 262 13.48 -7.65 -27.07
N LEU A 263 14.57 -7.00 -27.52
CA LEU A 263 15.93 -7.55 -27.55
C LEU A 263 16.62 -7.60 -26.17
N VAL A 264 15.86 -7.76 -25.09
CA VAL A 264 16.41 -7.92 -23.74
C VAL A 264 16.84 -9.37 -23.55
N GLU A 265 18.00 -9.73 -24.09
CA GLU A 265 18.54 -11.11 -24.09
C GLU A 265 19.00 -11.61 -22.71
N LEU A 266 19.33 -10.70 -21.79
CA LEU A 266 19.89 -11.06 -20.48
C LEU A 266 19.32 -10.16 -19.38
N GLY A 267 18.83 -10.78 -18.32
CA GLY A 267 18.45 -10.10 -17.09
C GLY A 267 18.80 -10.92 -15.85
N GLY A 268 18.57 -10.35 -14.68
CA GLY A 268 18.87 -11.05 -13.43
C GLY A 268 18.41 -10.32 -12.18
N ARG A 269 18.76 -10.91 -11.04
CA ARG A 269 18.52 -10.40 -9.71
C ARG A 269 19.79 -10.52 -8.88
N LEU A 270 20.24 -9.41 -8.31
CA LEU A 270 21.44 -9.32 -7.49
C LEU A 270 21.07 -8.94 -6.06
N VAL A 271 21.41 -9.78 -5.08
CA VAL A 271 21.20 -9.49 -3.66
C VAL A 271 22.54 -9.03 -3.09
N VAL A 272 22.58 -7.82 -2.53
CA VAL A 272 23.80 -7.15 -2.03
C VAL A 272 23.62 -6.68 -0.59
N LEU A 273 24.75 -6.47 0.10
CA LEU A 273 24.76 -5.76 1.38
C LEU A 273 24.19 -4.34 1.19
N GLY A 274 23.32 -3.93 2.11
CA GLY A 274 22.36 -2.83 1.93
C GLY A 274 22.93 -1.54 1.32
N ASN A 275 22.38 -1.12 0.19
CA ASN A 275 22.85 0.02 -0.59
C ASN A 275 21.69 0.96 -0.96
N PRO A 276 21.37 1.96 -0.11
CA PRO A 276 20.20 2.85 -0.27
C PRO A 276 20.41 3.94 -1.34
N LYS A 277 21.47 3.82 -2.15
CA LYS A 277 21.85 4.77 -3.19
C LYS A 277 21.68 4.20 -4.59
N VAL A 278 21.21 2.95 -4.72
CA VAL A 278 20.75 2.37 -5.98
C VAL A 278 19.28 2.75 -6.17
N ALA A 279 18.92 3.26 -7.34
CA ALA A 279 17.54 3.55 -7.71
C ALA A 279 17.22 3.04 -9.13
N LEU A 280 15.93 3.05 -9.50
CA LEU A 280 15.48 2.75 -10.86
C LEU A 280 16.19 3.65 -11.89
N GLY A 281 16.60 3.07 -13.02
CA GLY A 281 17.33 3.77 -14.08
C GLY A 281 18.81 4.06 -13.79
N ASP A 282 19.37 3.57 -12.69
CA ASP A 282 20.83 3.56 -12.49
C ASP A 282 21.54 2.53 -13.37
N THR A 283 22.83 2.75 -13.62
CA THR A 283 23.74 1.70 -14.11
C THR A 283 24.48 1.06 -12.93
N ILE A 284 24.48 -0.28 -12.87
CA ILE A 284 25.33 -1.08 -11.97
C ILE A 284 26.45 -1.76 -12.76
N ALA A 285 27.55 -2.12 -12.10
CA ALA A 285 28.65 -2.88 -12.69
C ALA A 285 28.97 -4.12 -11.83
N ILE A 286 28.58 -5.30 -12.32
CA ILE A 286 28.79 -6.59 -11.62
C ILE A 286 30.18 -7.11 -11.97
N LYS A 287 30.96 -7.51 -10.94
CA LYS A 287 32.37 -7.87 -11.06
C LYS A 287 32.75 -9.10 -10.23
N GLU A 288 33.74 -9.83 -10.70
CA GLU A 288 34.34 -11.02 -10.06
C GLU A 288 33.38 -12.22 -9.85
N LEU A 289 32.22 -12.26 -10.54
CA LEU A 289 31.38 -13.47 -10.58
C LEU A 289 32.11 -14.61 -11.33
N PRO A 290 32.00 -15.89 -10.88
CA PRO A 290 32.70 -17.02 -11.50
C PRO A 290 32.34 -17.36 -12.95
N ASN A 291 31.14 -16.98 -13.43
CA ASN A 291 30.86 -16.98 -14.88
C ASN A 291 31.13 -15.57 -15.43
N GLU A 292 32.12 -15.46 -16.32
CA GLU A 292 32.49 -14.17 -16.94
C GLU A 292 31.32 -13.51 -17.67
N GLN A 293 30.42 -14.28 -18.30
CA GLN A 293 29.26 -13.77 -19.04
C GLN A 293 28.26 -12.98 -18.16
N ASN A 294 28.28 -13.22 -16.84
CA ASN A 294 27.42 -12.56 -15.86
C ASN A 294 28.05 -11.28 -15.29
N ASN A 295 29.28 -10.94 -15.67
CA ASN A 295 29.94 -9.68 -15.33
C ASN A 295 29.69 -8.65 -16.44
N GLY A 296 29.60 -7.38 -16.08
CA GLY A 296 29.29 -6.33 -17.04
C GLY A 296 28.63 -5.11 -16.41
N GLU A 297 28.10 -4.23 -17.26
CA GLU A 297 27.30 -3.09 -16.85
C GLU A 297 25.83 -3.30 -17.26
N PHE A 298 24.91 -3.03 -16.33
CA PHE A 298 23.49 -3.35 -16.47
C PHE A 298 22.62 -2.20 -15.97
N GLU A 299 21.42 -2.05 -16.56
CA GLU A 299 20.38 -1.13 -16.09
C GLU A 299 19.67 -1.72 -14.87
N VAL A 300 19.37 -0.88 -13.88
CA VAL A 300 18.50 -1.21 -12.75
C VAL A 300 17.03 -1.01 -13.12
N VAL A 301 16.28 -2.12 -13.15
CA VAL A 301 14.84 -2.15 -13.48
C VAL A 301 13.95 -2.39 -12.26
N SER A 302 14.49 -2.95 -11.17
CA SER A 302 13.82 -2.98 -9.85
C SER A 302 14.81 -2.79 -8.71
N VAL A 303 14.35 -2.19 -7.62
CA VAL A 303 15.06 -2.14 -6.34
C VAL A 303 14.10 -2.48 -5.21
N SER A 304 14.46 -3.51 -4.44
CA SER A 304 13.85 -3.85 -3.16
C SER A 304 14.88 -3.65 -2.05
N HIS A 305 14.57 -2.83 -1.05
CA HIS A 305 15.38 -2.69 0.16
C HIS A 305 14.68 -3.40 1.32
N GLU A 306 15.39 -4.25 2.05
CA GLU A 306 14.89 -4.89 3.26
C GLU A 306 15.78 -4.52 4.46
N VAL A 307 15.17 -4.02 5.53
CA VAL A 307 15.80 -3.96 6.86
C VAL A 307 15.00 -4.84 7.82
N SER A 308 15.60 -5.89 8.37
CA SER A 308 14.96 -6.76 9.35
C SER A 308 15.95 -7.31 10.37
N ILE A 309 15.42 -7.75 11.52
CA ILE A 309 16.23 -8.36 12.60
C ILE A 309 16.91 -9.66 12.13
N ALA A 310 16.33 -10.37 11.16
CA ALA A 310 16.87 -11.63 10.63
C ALA A 310 17.95 -11.42 9.56
N ASN A 311 17.73 -10.51 8.60
CA ASN A 311 18.58 -10.35 7.42
C ASN A 311 19.56 -9.16 7.52
N GLY A 312 19.42 -8.30 8.54
CA GLY A 312 20.18 -7.04 8.62
C GLY A 312 19.62 -6.01 7.64
N PHE A 313 20.49 -5.30 6.92
CA PHE A 313 20.10 -4.46 5.78
C PHE A 313 20.62 -5.07 4.48
N VAL A 314 19.69 -5.44 3.62
CA VAL A 314 19.92 -6.08 2.32
C VAL A 314 19.30 -5.20 1.22
N THR A 315 19.82 -5.28 0.01
CA THR A 315 19.18 -4.70 -1.17
C THR A 315 19.18 -5.71 -2.31
N THR A 316 18.00 -5.94 -2.88
CA THR A 316 17.78 -6.81 -4.03
C THR A 316 17.57 -5.92 -5.26
N ILE A 317 18.39 -6.10 -6.28
CA ILE A 317 18.44 -5.27 -7.48
C ILE A 317 18.05 -6.15 -8.67
N GLY A 318 16.90 -5.89 -9.27
CA GLY A 318 16.53 -6.44 -10.57
C GLY A 318 17.21 -5.64 -11.69
N TRP A 319 17.84 -6.33 -12.64
CA TRP A 319 18.63 -5.69 -13.68
C TRP A 319 18.45 -6.33 -15.06
N ILE A 320 18.74 -5.55 -16.12
CA ILE A 320 18.79 -6.03 -17.51
C ILE A 320 20.00 -5.50 -18.28
N LYS A 321 20.38 -6.23 -19.32
CA LYS A 321 21.29 -5.79 -20.37
C LYS A 321 20.48 -5.12 -21.49
N LYS A 322 20.38 -3.79 -21.46
CA LYS A 322 19.70 -3.00 -22.52
C LYS A 322 20.47 -3.15 -23.83
N VAL A 323 19.77 -3.38 -24.93
CA VAL A 323 20.32 -3.38 -26.30
C VAL A 323 19.85 -2.10 -27.00
N THR A 324 20.73 -1.46 -27.77
CA THR A 324 20.44 -0.26 -28.57
C THR A 324 20.36 -0.65 -30.04
N VAL A 325 19.37 -0.12 -30.77
CA VAL A 325 19.12 -0.46 -32.18
C VAL A 325 19.18 0.79 -33.05
N GLU A 326 20.04 0.79 -34.07
CA GLU A 326 20.13 1.86 -35.07
C GLU A 326 19.37 1.51 -36.38
N PRO A 327 18.86 2.48 -37.17
CA PRO A 327 17.92 2.19 -38.26
C PRO A 327 18.56 1.77 -39.62
N GLY A 328 18.87 0.47 -39.77
CA GLY A 328 18.72 -0.34 -41.02
C GLY A 328 19.66 -0.19 -42.24
N GLU A 329 20.05 -1.32 -42.87
CA GLU A 329 20.56 -1.43 -44.27
C GLU A 329 20.60 -2.90 -44.82
N SER A 330 20.80 -3.15 -46.15
CA SER A 330 20.98 -4.51 -46.78
C SER A 330 21.47 -4.52 -48.28
N PRO A 331 22.34 -5.48 -48.77
CA PRO A 331 22.95 -5.47 -50.14
C PRO A 331 22.86 -6.78 -51.03
N ALA A 332 23.55 -6.85 -52.21
CA ALA A 332 23.52 -7.94 -53.25
C ALA A 332 24.88 -8.24 -54.01
N ILE A 333 24.96 -9.18 -55.01
CA ILE A 333 26.18 -9.92 -55.50
C ILE A 333 26.21 -10.31 -57.04
N GLU A 334 27.38 -10.46 -57.75
CA GLU A 334 27.56 -11.19 -59.08
C GLU A 334 29.05 -11.58 -59.53
N THR A 335 29.30 -12.50 -60.53
CA THR A 335 30.63 -13.03 -61.12
C THR A 335 30.47 -13.79 -62.52
N PRO A 336 31.35 -14.65 -63.18
CA PRO A 336 32.84 -14.89 -63.43
C PRO A 336 33.29 -15.25 -64.95
N ALA A 337 34.57 -15.61 -65.32
CA ALA A 337 34.99 -16.14 -66.70
C ALA A 337 36.39 -16.87 -66.93
N VAL A 338 36.61 -17.72 -68.00
CA VAL A 338 37.90 -18.46 -68.44
C VAL A 338 37.91 -19.27 -69.83
N PRO A 339 38.98 -19.27 -70.70
CA PRO A 339 39.30 -20.35 -71.73
C PRO A 339 40.83 -20.61 -72.17
N ALA A 340 41.18 -21.63 -73.02
CA ALA A 340 42.56 -22.00 -73.57
C ALA A 340 42.54 -23.03 -74.81
N PRO A 341 43.51 -23.97 -75.18
CA PRO A 341 45.02 -24.03 -75.11
C PRO A 341 46.10 -24.39 -76.28
N PRO A 342 46.04 -25.30 -77.33
CA PRO A 342 47.23 -26.16 -77.78
C PRO A 342 47.59 -26.38 -79.33
N LYS A 343 48.78 -26.99 -79.76
CA LYS A 343 48.98 -27.90 -81.01
C LYS A 343 50.40 -28.29 -81.65
N LYS A 344 50.48 -29.53 -82.26
CA LYS A 344 51.10 -30.06 -83.58
C LYS A 344 52.64 -30.16 -83.89
N PRO A 345 53.15 -30.75 -85.04
CA PRO A 345 52.85 -32.00 -85.84
C PRO A 345 54.07 -32.77 -86.51
N GLY A 346 53.83 -33.86 -87.28
CA GLY A 346 54.73 -34.50 -88.32
C GLY A 346 54.16 -35.85 -88.85
N MET A 347 54.38 -36.42 -90.07
CA MET A 347 55.16 -36.14 -91.32
C MET A 347 56.69 -36.39 -91.25
N LEU A 348 57.43 -37.00 -92.21
CA LEU A 348 57.25 -37.63 -93.57
C LEU A 348 58.27 -38.85 -93.68
N GLU A 349 58.35 -39.87 -94.55
CA GLU A 349 57.75 -40.41 -95.83
C GLU A 349 58.62 -40.35 -97.14
N GLU A 350 59.19 -41.50 -97.59
CA GLU A 350 59.97 -41.80 -98.84
C GLU A 350 60.06 -43.37 -99.01
N MET A 351 60.27 -44.05 -100.16
CA MET A 351 60.75 -43.69 -101.51
C MET A 351 59.90 -44.34 -102.64
N LEU A 352 59.68 -43.61 -103.74
CA LEU A 352 58.73 -43.95 -104.81
C LEU A 352 59.47 -44.25 -106.12
N ALA A 353 59.77 -45.53 -106.41
CA ALA A 353 60.72 -45.89 -107.50
C ALA A 353 60.49 -47.25 -108.21
N LYS A 354 59.24 -47.72 -108.36
CA LYS A 354 58.86 -48.83 -109.29
C LYS A 354 57.83 -48.37 -110.34
N ALA A 355 57.92 -47.10 -110.73
CA ALA A 355 56.85 -46.37 -111.39
C ALA A 355 57.20 -46.04 -112.85
N LYS A 356 57.04 -47.02 -113.78
CA LYS A 356 56.74 -46.72 -115.20
C LYS A 356 56.20 -47.85 -116.08
N GLU A 357 56.64 -49.11 -115.94
CA GLU A 357 56.01 -50.23 -116.68
C GLU A 357 54.78 -50.82 -115.98
N ALA A 358 54.61 -50.51 -114.69
CA ALA A 358 53.34 -50.71 -114.02
C ALA A 358 52.29 -49.64 -114.41
N GLU A 359 52.66 -48.56 -115.10
CA GLU A 359 51.84 -47.34 -115.20
C GLU A 359 50.56 -47.53 -116.04
N ASP A 360 50.63 -48.17 -117.20
CA ASP A 360 49.45 -48.34 -118.07
C ASP A 360 48.56 -49.52 -117.66
N ALA A 361 49.14 -50.63 -117.21
CA ALA A 361 48.37 -51.73 -116.60
C ALA A 361 47.78 -51.33 -115.24
N ALA A 362 48.43 -50.41 -114.51
CA ALA A 362 47.79 -49.74 -113.39
C ALA A 362 46.68 -48.82 -113.90
N ARG A 363 46.85 -47.98 -114.92
CA ARG A 363 45.81 -47.04 -115.38
C ARG A 363 44.44 -47.67 -115.60
N GLU A 364 44.35 -48.82 -116.27
CA GLU A 364 43.07 -49.50 -116.48
C GLU A 364 42.50 -50.09 -115.17
N ALA A 365 43.32 -50.81 -114.40
CA ALA A 365 42.94 -51.32 -113.07
C ALA A 365 42.72 -50.23 -112.00
N LEU A 366 43.24 -49.02 -112.22
CA LEU A 366 43.12 -47.83 -111.38
C LEU A 366 41.82 -47.12 -111.69
N ILE A 367 41.33 -47.14 -112.92
CA ILE A 367 39.97 -46.68 -113.25
C ILE A 367 38.95 -47.62 -112.61
N GLU A 368 39.09 -48.94 -112.80
CA GLU A 368 38.21 -49.95 -112.19
C GLU A 368 38.26 -49.88 -110.64
N ALA A 369 39.45 -49.68 -110.05
CA ALA A 369 39.61 -49.46 -108.61
C ALA A 369 39.17 -48.07 -108.13
N ILE A 370 39.13 -47.04 -108.98
CA ILE A 370 38.57 -45.71 -108.67
C ILE A 370 37.05 -45.79 -108.62
N GLU A 371 36.41 -46.39 -109.63
CA GLU A 371 34.95 -46.56 -109.64
C GLU A 371 34.49 -47.42 -108.44
N ALA A 372 35.18 -48.54 -108.17
CA ALA A 372 34.93 -49.35 -106.98
C ALA A 372 35.23 -48.61 -105.65
N ALA A 373 36.21 -47.68 -105.64
CA ALA A 373 36.49 -46.85 -104.47
C ALA A 373 35.46 -45.72 -104.29
N GLU A 374 34.91 -45.14 -105.36
CA GLU A 374 33.83 -44.16 -105.28
C GLU A 374 32.52 -44.83 -104.81
N GLU A 375 32.15 -45.99 -105.34
CA GLU A 375 30.99 -46.77 -104.86
C GLU A 375 31.17 -47.18 -103.38
N ALA A 376 32.35 -47.66 -102.99
CA ALA A 376 32.65 -47.96 -101.59
C ALA A 376 32.64 -46.72 -100.68
N LEU A 377 33.10 -45.56 -101.17
CA LEU A 377 33.06 -44.30 -100.42
C LEU A 377 31.62 -43.80 -100.25
N GLU A 378 30.77 -43.88 -101.28
CA GLU A 378 29.35 -43.54 -101.15
C GLU A 378 28.62 -44.50 -100.21
N GLY A 379 28.90 -45.81 -100.28
CA GLY A 379 28.39 -46.81 -99.33
C GLY A 379 28.76 -46.47 -97.88
N VAL A 380 30.05 -46.19 -97.62
CA VAL A 380 30.55 -45.75 -96.30
C VAL A 380 29.86 -44.46 -95.84
N LEU A 381 29.59 -43.52 -96.73
CA LEU A 381 28.90 -42.26 -96.41
C LEU A 381 27.41 -42.49 -96.08
N GLN A 382 26.74 -43.43 -96.75
CA GLN A 382 25.37 -43.84 -96.42
C GLN A 382 25.31 -44.58 -95.07
N GLU A 383 26.24 -45.50 -94.79
CA GLU A 383 26.34 -46.17 -93.48
C GLU A 383 26.59 -45.17 -92.34
N LEU A 384 27.42 -44.15 -92.58
CA LEU A 384 27.67 -43.04 -91.64
C LEU A 384 26.40 -42.24 -91.32
N GLN A 385 25.55 -41.97 -92.31
CA GLN A 385 24.27 -41.26 -92.10
C GLN A 385 23.23 -42.16 -91.41
N ALA A 386 23.18 -43.44 -91.75
CA ALA A 386 22.35 -44.43 -91.08
C ALA A 386 22.75 -44.60 -89.61
N ALA A 387 24.04 -44.68 -89.31
CA ALA A 387 24.57 -44.76 -87.95
C ALA A 387 24.21 -43.50 -87.13
N ALA A 388 24.39 -42.30 -87.71
CA ALA A 388 24.05 -41.04 -87.05
C ALA A 388 22.55 -40.96 -86.68
N SER A 389 21.66 -41.21 -87.65
CA SER A 389 20.22 -41.21 -87.40
C SER A 389 19.79 -42.32 -86.42
N GLY A 390 20.43 -43.49 -86.44
CA GLY A 390 20.21 -44.56 -85.48
C GLY A 390 20.59 -44.21 -84.04
N VAL A 391 21.64 -43.40 -83.85
CA VAL A 391 22.02 -42.88 -82.52
C VAL A 391 21.12 -41.73 -82.09
N ASP A 392 20.75 -40.81 -82.98
CA ASP A 392 19.78 -39.76 -82.64
C ASP A 392 18.40 -40.32 -82.26
N LYS A 393 17.98 -41.43 -82.88
CA LYS A 393 16.76 -42.16 -82.50
C LYS A 393 16.88 -42.78 -81.10
N LYS A 394 17.98 -43.49 -80.81
CA LYS A 394 18.23 -44.05 -79.47
C LYS A 394 18.40 -42.97 -78.38
N ALA A 395 18.95 -41.81 -78.75
CA ALA A 395 19.06 -40.65 -77.87
C ALA A 395 17.68 -40.08 -77.50
N ALA A 396 16.75 -40.02 -78.45
CA ALA A 396 15.35 -39.67 -78.18
C ALA A 396 14.68 -40.72 -77.28
N GLU A 397 14.75 -42.01 -77.66
CA GLU A 397 14.19 -43.12 -76.88
C GLU A 397 14.68 -43.15 -75.41
N MET A 398 15.95 -42.81 -75.17
CA MET A 398 16.50 -42.68 -73.80
C MET A 398 16.00 -41.45 -73.04
N ILE A 399 15.83 -40.29 -73.71
CA ILE A 399 15.28 -39.08 -73.07
C ILE A 399 13.80 -39.27 -72.75
N ASP A 400 13.01 -39.86 -73.66
CA ASP A 400 11.59 -40.12 -73.46
C ASP A 400 11.35 -41.12 -72.32
N ALA A 401 12.14 -42.21 -72.26
CA ALA A 401 12.09 -43.16 -71.14
C ALA A 401 12.48 -42.52 -69.79
N ALA A 402 13.47 -41.62 -69.77
CA ALA A 402 13.83 -40.85 -68.58
C ALA A 402 12.72 -39.85 -68.19
N GLY A 403 12.03 -39.25 -69.18
CA GLY A 403 10.87 -38.38 -68.98
C GLY A 403 9.67 -39.12 -68.38
N GLU A 404 9.35 -40.32 -68.87
CA GLU A 404 8.33 -41.18 -68.26
C GLU A 404 8.68 -41.57 -66.82
N ALA A 405 9.94 -41.92 -66.55
CA ALA A 405 10.39 -42.26 -65.20
C ALA A 405 10.25 -41.05 -64.24
N LYS A 406 10.62 -39.84 -64.70
CA LYS A 406 10.43 -38.60 -63.94
C LYS A 406 8.94 -38.31 -63.68
N LYS A 407 8.07 -38.47 -64.68
CA LYS A 407 6.62 -38.27 -64.54
C LYS A 407 5.99 -39.22 -63.52
N LYS A 408 6.38 -40.50 -63.53
CA LYS A 408 5.91 -41.51 -62.54
C LYS A 408 6.37 -41.16 -61.12
N ALA A 409 7.56 -40.58 -60.96
CA ALA A 409 8.05 -40.08 -59.67
C ALA A 409 7.32 -38.80 -59.21
N GLU A 410 6.96 -37.90 -60.13
CA GLU A 410 6.12 -36.73 -59.84
C GLU A 410 4.69 -37.13 -59.44
N GLU A 411 4.12 -38.16 -60.07
CA GLU A 411 2.82 -38.75 -59.71
C GLU A 411 2.86 -39.38 -58.30
N ALA A 412 3.87 -40.19 -57.98
CA ALA A 412 4.04 -40.77 -56.64
C ALA A 412 4.30 -39.71 -55.55
N ALA A 413 5.07 -38.66 -55.84
CA ALA A 413 5.28 -37.55 -54.91
C ALA A 413 3.99 -36.75 -54.67
N ARG A 414 3.09 -36.66 -55.66
CA ARG A 414 1.79 -36.01 -55.54
C ARG A 414 0.82 -36.80 -54.66
N GLU A 415 0.84 -38.13 -54.71
CA GLU A 415 0.06 -38.99 -53.79
C GLU A 415 0.54 -38.80 -52.34
N ALA A 416 1.85 -38.80 -52.09
CA ALA A 416 2.42 -38.53 -50.77
C ALA A 416 2.07 -37.13 -50.23
N LEU A 417 2.02 -36.11 -51.10
CA LEU A 417 1.58 -34.76 -50.73
C LEU A 417 0.06 -34.68 -50.46
N SER A 418 -0.76 -35.48 -51.15
CA SER A 418 -2.20 -35.58 -50.88
C SER A 418 -2.46 -36.14 -49.48
N TYR A 419 -1.72 -37.19 -49.08
CA TYR A 419 -1.80 -37.75 -47.72
C TYR A 419 -1.36 -36.74 -46.64
N VAL A 420 -0.35 -35.92 -46.92
CA VAL A 420 0.06 -34.81 -46.06
C VAL A 420 -1.06 -33.77 -45.88
N ASP A 421 -1.85 -33.49 -46.90
CA ASP A 421 -2.99 -32.55 -46.80
C ASP A 421 -4.20 -33.15 -46.06
N GLU A 422 -4.40 -34.47 -46.10
CA GLU A 422 -5.35 -35.17 -45.24
C GLU A 422 -4.94 -35.11 -43.76
N LEU A 423 -3.67 -35.40 -43.42
CA LEU A 423 -3.15 -35.28 -42.05
C LEU A 423 -3.26 -33.86 -41.49
N LYS A 424 -3.04 -32.82 -42.32
CA LYS A 424 -3.28 -31.42 -41.93
C LYS A 424 -4.76 -31.12 -41.62
N LYS A 425 -5.69 -31.81 -42.28
CA LYS A 425 -7.13 -31.65 -42.04
C LYS A 425 -7.52 -32.30 -40.71
N GLU A 426 -7.06 -33.53 -40.45
CA GLU A 426 -7.25 -34.21 -39.16
C GLU A 426 -6.68 -33.38 -38.00
N LEU A 427 -5.44 -32.88 -38.14
CA LEU A 427 -4.78 -32.01 -37.16
C LEU A 427 -5.59 -30.74 -36.85
N LYS A 428 -6.27 -30.17 -37.85
CA LYS A 428 -7.11 -28.98 -37.71
C LYS A 428 -8.47 -29.28 -37.07
N GLU A 429 -9.05 -30.44 -37.35
CA GLU A 429 -10.31 -30.86 -36.74
C GLU A 429 -10.09 -31.26 -35.27
N ALA A 430 -9.01 -31.98 -34.94
CA ALA A 430 -8.63 -32.33 -33.57
C ALA A 430 -8.36 -31.10 -32.69
N LYS A 431 -7.66 -30.07 -33.20
CA LYS A 431 -7.47 -28.80 -32.48
C LYS A 431 -8.81 -28.10 -32.20
N LYS A 432 -9.70 -28.03 -33.18
CA LYS A 432 -11.03 -27.43 -33.05
C LYS A 432 -11.94 -28.18 -32.06
N GLU A 433 -11.78 -29.50 -31.91
CA GLU A 433 -12.48 -30.26 -30.87
C GLU A 433 -11.94 -29.91 -29.48
N LEU A 434 -10.62 -29.77 -29.29
CA LEU A 434 -10.05 -29.35 -28.01
C LEU A 434 -10.41 -27.90 -27.66
N ASP A 435 -10.39 -26.97 -28.63
CA ASP A 435 -10.75 -25.57 -28.39
C ASP A 435 -12.12 -25.47 -27.67
N LYS A 436 -13.12 -26.23 -28.12
CA LYS A 436 -14.43 -26.35 -27.44
C LYS A 436 -14.32 -26.91 -26.02
N VAL A 437 -13.55 -27.98 -25.81
CA VAL A 437 -13.40 -28.63 -24.50
C VAL A 437 -12.71 -27.70 -23.50
N VAL A 438 -11.80 -26.83 -23.98
CA VAL A 438 -11.21 -25.76 -23.18
C VAL A 438 -12.22 -24.64 -22.93
N ASP A 439 -12.95 -24.16 -23.95
CA ASP A 439 -13.99 -23.13 -23.81
C ASP A 439 -15.10 -23.56 -22.82
N ASP A 440 -15.59 -24.80 -22.91
CA ASP A 440 -16.62 -25.36 -22.03
C ASP A 440 -16.08 -25.55 -20.60
N ALA A 441 -14.83 -26.00 -20.42
CA ALA A 441 -14.21 -26.12 -19.10
C ALA A 441 -13.91 -24.76 -18.45
N GLU A 442 -13.45 -23.77 -19.22
CA GLU A 442 -13.28 -22.39 -18.75
C GLU A 442 -14.62 -21.74 -18.42
N LYS A 443 -15.69 -22.08 -19.15
CA LYS A 443 -17.06 -21.66 -18.82
C LYS A 443 -17.56 -22.29 -17.52
N GLU A 444 -17.44 -23.61 -17.33
CA GLU A 444 -17.82 -24.26 -16.07
C GLU A 444 -17.02 -23.72 -14.87
N TYR A 445 -15.72 -23.51 -15.04
CA TYR A 445 -14.85 -22.84 -14.06
C TYR A 445 -15.37 -21.46 -13.68
N ASN A 446 -15.69 -20.61 -14.67
CA ASN A 446 -16.16 -19.25 -14.42
C ASN A 446 -17.58 -19.21 -13.82
N GLU A 447 -18.48 -20.11 -14.23
CA GLU A 447 -19.80 -20.24 -13.61
C GLU A 447 -19.72 -20.73 -12.16
N ALA A 448 -18.85 -21.68 -11.85
CA ALA A 448 -18.62 -22.13 -10.47
C ALA A 448 -18.03 -21.00 -9.62
N ARG A 449 -17.01 -20.31 -10.13
CA ARG A 449 -16.37 -19.16 -9.47
C ARG A 449 -17.35 -18.00 -9.22
N ALA A 450 -18.28 -17.74 -10.15
CA ALA A 450 -19.32 -16.73 -9.98
C ALA A 450 -20.30 -17.10 -8.84
N LYS A 451 -20.75 -18.35 -8.78
CA LYS A 451 -21.67 -18.85 -7.72
C LYS A 451 -21.01 -18.78 -6.33
N VAL A 452 -19.75 -19.23 -6.23
CA VAL A 452 -18.93 -19.13 -4.99
C VAL A 452 -18.79 -17.66 -4.55
N LYS A 453 -18.51 -16.74 -5.48
CA LYS A 453 -18.46 -15.30 -5.16
C LYS A 453 -19.80 -14.77 -4.65
N GLU A 454 -20.91 -15.18 -5.25
CA GLU A 454 -22.25 -14.73 -4.83
C GLU A 454 -22.61 -15.20 -3.41
N GLU A 455 -22.17 -16.39 -3.01
CA GLU A 455 -22.35 -16.90 -1.64
C GLU A 455 -21.44 -16.19 -0.64
N ILE A 456 -20.17 -15.98 -0.98
CA ILE A 456 -19.23 -15.19 -0.15
C ILE A 456 -19.69 -13.74 0.02
N ASP A 457 -20.19 -13.09 -1.05
CA ASP A 457 -20.73 -11.73 -0.99
C ASP A 457 -22.01 -11.65 -0.10
N LYS A 458 -22.84 -12.72 -0.04
CA LYS A 458 -23.98 -12.81 0.89
C LYS A 458 -23.51 -12.97 2.33
N VAL A 459 -22.61 -13.90 2.61
CA VAL A 459 -22.07 -14.15 3.97
C VAL A 459 -21.42 -12.88 4.52
N LYS A 460 -20.61 -12.18 3.71
CA LYS A 460 -20.05 -10.87 4.06
C LYS A 460 -21.11 -9.81 4.33
N ALA A 461 -22.17 -9.73 3.52
CA ALA A 461 -23.28 -8.82 3.77
C ALA A 461 -24.07 -9.13 5.06
N GLU A 462 -24.05 -10.36 5.57
CA GLU A 462 -24.67 -10.75 6.84
C GLU A 462 -23.74 -10.46 8.04
N ALA A 463 -22.45 -10.80 7.92
CA ALA A 463 -21.42 -10.47 8.91
C ALA A 463 -21.34 -8.95 9.15
N ASP A 464 -21.45 -8.16 8.08
CA ASP A 464 -21.41 -6.69 8.12
C ASP A 464 -22.73 -6.06 8.65
N LYS A 465 -23.84 -6.82 8.72
CA LYS A 465 -25.05 -6.45 9.50
C LYS A 465 -24.83 -6.73 10.99
N LEU A 466 -24.40 -7.95 11.34
CA LEU A 466 -24.18 -8.36 12.74
C LEU A 466 -23.16 -7.46 13.45
N LYS A 467 -22.10 -7.06 12.73
CA LYS A 467 -21.12 -6.07 13.21
C LYS A 467 -21.77 -4.71 13.52
N LYS A 468 -22.60 -4.19 12.60
CA LYS A 468 -23.34 -2.94 12.82
C LYS A 468 -24.32 -3.07 13.98
N GLU A 469 -25.03 -4.19 14.12
CA GLU A 469 -25.89 -4.46 15.27
C GLU A 469 -25.09 -4.46 16.59
N ALA A 470 -23.91 -5.07 16.64
CA ALA A 470 -23.04 -5.08 17.81
C ALA A 470 -22.54 -3.66 18.19
N GLU A 471 -22.16 -2.84 17.20
CA GLU A 471 -21.82 -1.42 17.40
C GLU A 471 -23.03 -0.61 17.91
N ASP A 472 -24.21 -0.87 17.37
CA ASP A 472 -25.46 -0.20 17.75
C ASP A 472 -25.94 -0.62 19.15
N TYR A 473 -25.71 -1.88 19.57
CA TYR A 473 -25.93 -2.34 20.94
C TYR A 473 -25.02 -1.58 21.93
N VAL A 474 -23.71 -1.45 21.66
CA VAL A 474 -22.79 -0.67 22.50
C VAL A 474 -23.28 0.77 22.65
N ARG A 475 -23.59 1.43 21.53
CA ARG A 475 -24.06 2.82 21.51
C ARG A 475 -25.38 3.02 22.28
N LYS A 476 -26.31 2.05 22.20
CA LYS A 476 -27.57 2.07 22.95
C LYS A 476 -27.37 1.84 24.45
N ALA A 477 -26.39 1.03 24.84
CA ALA A 477 -26.00 0.86 26.24
C ALA A 477 -25.39 2.14 26.81
N GLU A 478 -24.40 2.74 26.13
CA GLU A 478 -23.79 4.01 26.50
C GLU A 478 -24.83 5.13 26.67
N GLY A 479 -25.77 5.23 25.72
CA GLY A 479 -26.88 6.19 25.79
C GLY A 479 -27.76 6.02 27.04
N LYS A 480 -28.19 4.78 27.34
CA LYS A 480 -29.00 4.47 28.53
C LYS A 480 -28.23 4.70 29.84
N VAL A 481 -26.96 4.30 29.91
CA VAL A 481 -26.10 4.51 31.08
C VAL A 481 -25.86 6.01 31.31
N LYS A 482 -25.72 6.81 30.24
CA LYS A 482 -25.66 8.27 30.35
C LYS A 482 -27.00 8.85 30.84
N GLU A 483 -28.13 8.44 30.27
CA GLU A 483 -29.46 8.89 30.69
C GLU A 483 -29.73 8.59 32.18
N ALA A 484 -29.30 7.43 32.67
CA ALA A 484 -29.36 7.08 34.08
C ALA A 484 -28.48 7.98 34.96
N LYS A 485 -27.26 8.31 34.53
CA LYS A 485 -26.34 9.23 35.24
C LYS A 485 -26.86 10.68 35.25
N ASP A 486 -27.40 11.13 34.13
CA ASP A 486 -27.99 12.47 34.02
C ASP A 486 -29.22 12.58 34.97
N LYS A 487 -30.05 11.53 35.06
CA LYS A 487 -31.16 11.44 36.04
C LYS A 487 -30.72 11.36 37.50
N ILE A 488 -29.62 10.67 37.82
CA ILE A 488 -29.01 10.74 39.16
C ILE A 488 -28.65 12.18 39.51
N ALA A 489 -28.02 12.92 38.58
CA ALA A 489 -27.60 14.30 38.82
C ALA A 489 -28.81 15.27 38.93
N GLU A 490 -29.91 14.99 38.23
CA GLU A 490 -31.16 15.75 38.34
C GLU A 490 -31.89 15.48 39.66
N GLU A 491 -31.99 14.22 40.10
CA GLU A 491 -32.65 13.87 41.37
C GLU A 491 -31.82 14.22 42.62
N LEU A 492 -30.47 14.24 42.57
CA LEU A 492 -29.65 14.64 43.71
C LEU A 492 -29.78 16.13 44.04
N ARG A 493 -29.76 16.99 43.01
CA ARG A 493 -29.73 18.45 43.16
C ARG A 493 -30.75 19.02 44.16
N PRO A 494 -32.07 18.80 44.00
CA PRO A 494 -33.04 19.42 44.90
C PRO A 494 -32.90 18.94 46.34
N VAL A 495 -32.57 17.65 46.56
CA VAL A 495 -32.38 17.12 47.92
C VAL A 495 -31.09 17.68 48.55
N GLN A 496 -30.06 17.93 47.74
CA GLN A 496 -28.81 18.54 48.19
C GLN A 496 -29.00 20.03 48.52
N ASP A 497 -29.72 20.77 47.68
CA ASP A 497 -30.17 22.15 47.97
C ASP A 497 -31.01 22.24 49.25
N GLU A 498 -31.82 21.21 49.56
CA GLU A 498 -32.60 21.12 50.80
C GLU A 498 -31.74 20.78 52.02
N VAL A 499 -30.74 19.90 51.90
CA VAL A 499 -29.81 19.57 52.98
C VAL A 499 -28.96 20.79 53.35
N ASP A 500 -28.49 21.57 52.37
CA ASP A 500 -27.69 22.77 52.65
C ASP A 500 -28.55 23.93 53.21
N LYS A 501 -29.84 24.03 52.84
CA LYS A 501 -30.80 24.91 53.54
C LYS A 501 -31.02 24.49 54.99
N ALA A 502 -31.29 23.21 55.25
CA ALA A 502 -31.49 22.70 56.61
C ALA A 502 -30.25 22.92 57.50
N ARG A 503 -29.05 22.80 56.94
CA ARG A 503 -27.78 23.13 57.63
C ARG A 503 -27.66 24.62 57.95
N ALA A 504 -28.02 25.50 57.02
CA ALA A 504 -28.04 26.94 57.26
C ALA A 504 -29.08 27.34 58.33
N GLU A 505 -30.25 26.70 58.34
CA GLU A 505 -31.27 26.90 59.38
C GLU A 505 -30.80 26.39 60.75
N ILE A 506 -30.17 25.21 60.83
CA ILE A 506 -29.57 24.69 62.07
C ILE A 506 -28.55 25.69 62.63
N ALA A 507 -27.59 26.16 61.81
CA ALA A 507 -26.59 27.13 62.25
C ALA A 507 -27.22 28.44 62.74
N ALA A 508 -28.25 28.92 62.05
CA ALA A 508 -28.99 30.13 62.45
C ALA A 508 -29.93 29.93 63.66
N TRP A 509 -30.16 28.70 64.13
CA TRP A 509 -30.83 28.42 65.42
C TRP A 509 -29.82 28.21 66.55
N GLU A 510 -28.67 27.60 66.28
CA GLU A 510 -27.55 27.48 67.21
C GLU A 510 -26.99 28.87 67.58
N GLU A 511 -26.76 29.75 66.60
CA GLU A 511 -26.37 31.16 66.84
C GLU A 511 -27.43 31.93 67.65
N LYS A 512 -28.73 31.68 67.44
CA LYS A 512 -29.79 32.31 68.25
C LYS A 512 -29.79 31.84 69.69
N ALA A 513 -29.47 30.56 69.94
CA ALA A 513 -29.40 30.03 71.30
C ALA A 513 -28.25 30.68 72.09
N GLU A 514 -27.05 30.76 71.51
CA GLU A 514 -25.90 31.45 72.15
C GLU A 514 -26.21 32.92 72.43
N ASN A 515 -26.78 33.65 71.47
CA ASN A 515 -27.15 35.06 71.65
C ASN A 515 -28.21 35.27 72.75
N LEU A 516 -29.23 34.40 72.84
CA LEU A 516 -30.24 34.47 73.90
C LEU A 516 -29.65 34.17 75.28
N GLU A 517 -28.75 33.19 75.39
CA GLU A 517 -28.07 32.87 76.65
C GLU A 517 -27.15 34.01 77.10
N GLN A 518 -26.49 34.70 76.16
CA GLN A 518 -25.65 35.86 76.46
C GLN A 518 -26.48 37.10 76.83
N GLU A 519 -27.55 37.41 76.10
CA GLU A 519 -28.45 38.53 76.41
C GLU A 519 -29.09 38.36 77.80
N ALA A 520 -29.39 37.12 78.20
CA ALA A 520 -29.87 36.80 79.54
C ALA A 520 -28.83 37.10 80.63
N LYS A 521 -27.58 36.64 80.45
CA LYS A 521 -26.47 36.91 81.38
C LYS A 521 -26.25 38.41 81.58
N ASP A 522 -26.27 39.18 80.49
CA ASP A 522 -26.06 40.63 80.54
C ASP A 522 -27.23 41.37 81.20
N LYS A 523 -28.49 40.98 80.96
CA LYS A 523 -29.66 41.55 81.67
C LYS A 523 -29.68 41.24 83.16
N VAL A 524 -29.36 40.01 83.56
CA VAL A 524 -29.25 39.62 84.98
C VAL A 524 -28.12 40.39 85.67
N LYS A 525 -27.00 40.61 84.98
CA LYS A 525 -25.90 41.44 85.46
C LYS A 525 -26.29 42.91 85.60
N GLU A 526 -26.92 43.50 84.58
CA GLU A 526 -27.37 44.90 84.61
C GLU A 526 -28.37 45.16 85.74
N ALA A 527 -29.28 44.21 86.01
CA ALA A 527 -30.21 44.28 87.14
C ALA A 527 -29.47 44.24 88.50
N LYS A 528 -28.45 43.39 88.64
CA LYS A 528 -27.61 43.30 89.85
C LYS A 528 -26.78 44.57 90.06
N ASP A 529 -26.17 45.10 89.01
CA ASP A 529 -25.33 46.30 89.08
C ASP A 529 -26.16 47.54 89.46
N LYS A 530 -27.34 47.75 88.84
CA LYS A 530 -28.26 48.85 89.18
C LYS A 530 -28.78 48.76 90.62
N ILE A 531 -29.10 47.57 91.11
CA ILE A 531 -29.65 47.42 92.47
C ILE A 531 -28.52 47.45 93.52
N ALA A 532 -27.30 47.07 93.17
CA ALA A 532 -26.12 47.36 93.99
C ALA A 532 -25.84 48.86 94.12
N GLU A 533 -26.18 49.66 93.10
CA GLU A 533 -26.15 51.13 93.16
C GLU A 533 -27.29 51.68 94.04
N GLU A 534 -28.52 51.21 93.89
CA GLU A 534 -29.65 51.61 94.76
C GLU A 534 -29.51 51.18 96.23
N LEU A 535 -28.83 50.07 96.51
CA LEU A 535 -28.65 49.58 97.88
C LEU A 535 -27.64 50.39 98.68
N ARG A 536 -26.59 50.93 98.06
CA ARG A 536 -25.55 51.74 98.72
C ARG A 536 -26.13 52.85 99.62
N PRO A 537 -26.92 53.81 99.11
CA PRO A 537 -27.43 54.91 99.96
C PRO A 537 -28.36 54.43 101.08
N VAL A 538 -29.06 53.29 100.91
CA VAL A 538 -29.89 52.72 101.98
C VAL A 538 -29.02 52.06 103.05
N GLN A 539 -27.96 51.37 102.64
CA GLN A 539 -26.96 50.74 103.51
C GLN A 539 -26.18 51.81 104.30
N ASP A 540 -25.66 52.84 103.61
CA ASP A 540 -24.95 53.98 104.18
C ASP A 540 -25.80 54.71 105.22
N GLU A 541 -27.10 54.90 104.95
CA GLU A 541 -28.02 55.55 105.88
C GLU A 541 -28.43 54.64 107.05
N VAL A 542 -28.53 53.32 106.87
CA VAL A 542 -28.69 52.36 107.97
C VAL A 542 -27.47 52.39 108.89
N ASP A 543 -26.25 52.46 108.34
CA ASP A 543 -25.03 52.53 109.15
C ASP A 543 -24.83 53.91 109.80
N ARG A 544 -25.30 55.01 109.17
CA ARG A 544 -25.42 56.32 109.81
C ARG A 544 -26.37 56.27 111.02
N ILE A 545 -27.57 55.72 110.86
CA ILE A 545 -28.57 55.63 111.94
C ILE A 545 -28.06 54.72 113.08
N LYS A 546 -27.32 53.64 112.80
CA LYS A 546 -26.64 52.86 113.85
C LYS A 546 -25.64 53.71 114.64
N GLY A 547 -24.85 54.55 113.96
CA GLY A 547 -23.95 55.51 114.61
C GLY A 547 -24.69 56.51 115.50
N GLU A 548 -25.81 57.05 115.02
CA GLU A 548 -26.70 57.93 115.80
C GLU A 548 -27.30 57.20 117.03
N ILE A 549 -27.72 55.93 116.88
CA ILE A 549 -28.22 55.08 117.98
C ILE A 549 -27.14 54.82 119.02
N ASP A 550 -25.92 54.47 118.61
CA ASP A 550 -24.80 54.22 119.52
C ASP A 550 -24.37 55.50 120.27
N GLU A 551 -24.40 56.65 119.60
CA GLU A 551 -24.17 57.94 120.25
C GLU A 551 -25.24 58.26 121.29
N HIS A 552 -26.52 58.00 121.00
CA HIS A 552 -27.61 58.17 121.97
C HIS A 552 -27.56 57.16 123.11
N LYS A 553 -27.18 55.90 122.86
CA LYS A 553 -26.97 54.88 123.90
C LYS A 553 -25.81 55.26 124.83
N ARG A 554 -24.73 55.85 124.31
CA ARG A 554 -23.66 56.45 125.13
C ARG A 554 -24.18 57.63 125.95
N LYS A 555 -24.91 58.57 125.36
CA LYS A 555 -25.55 59.69 126.10
C LYS A 555 -26.46 59.20 127.23
N VAL A 556 -27.29 58.17 127.00
CA VAL A 556 -28.13 57.54 128.03
C VAL A 556 -27.28 56.92 129.14
N HIS A 557 -26.24 56.14 128.79
CA HIS A 557 -25.30 55.55 129.75
C HIS A 557 -24.59 56.60 130.61
N ASP A 558 -24.10 57.68 130.00
CA ASP A 558 -23.31 58.70 130.68
C ASP A 558 -24.19 59.60 131.56
N LEU A 559 -25.43 59.88 131.16
CA LEU A 559 -26.45 60.50 132.03
C LEU A 559 -26.79 59.61 133.23
N LYS A 560 -26.86 58.29 133.03
CA LYS A 560 -27.15 57.30 134.09
C LYS A 560 -26.02 57.21 135.12
N ASN A 561 -24.78 57.42 134.70
CA ASN A 561 -23.60 57.44 135.57
C ASN A 561 -23.37 58.78 136.32
N GLN A 562 -24.14 59.83 136.02
CA GLN A 562 -24.15 61.07 136.81
C GLN A 562 -25.03 60.96 138.08
N ILE A 563 -25.68 59.81 138.29
CA ILE A 563 -26.40 59.47 139.51
C ILE A 563 -25.40 58.86 140.52
N PRO A 564 -25.21 59.44 141.72
CA PRO A 564 -24.21 58.97 142.67
C PRO A 564 -24.59 57.61 143.32
N PRO A 565 -23.66 56.64 143.40
CA PRO A 565 -23.95 55.33 144.01
C PRO A 565 -23.81 55.39 145.55
N GLY A 566 -24.93 55.36 146.28
CA GLY A 566 -24.88 55.26 147.75
C GLY A 566 -26.25 55.20 148.43
N GLY A 567 -26.64 54.02 148.94
CA GLY A 567 -27.92 53.82 149.65
C GLY A 567 -28.03 52.50 150.43
N GLY A 568 -26.90 51.94 150.87
CA GLY A 568 -26.85 50.65 151.57
C GLY A 568 -27.10 50.75 153.07
N ALA A 569 -28.11 50.01 153.55
CA ALA A 569 -28.36 49.53 154.93
C ALA A 569 -27.84 50.33 156.16
N THR A 570 -28.80 50.76 157.00
CA THR A 570 -28.73 50.94 158.48
C THR A 570 -27.88 52.07 159.11
N GLY A 571 -28.40 52.66 160.21
CA GLY A 571 -27.54 53.03 161.35
C GLY A 571 -27.36 54.51 161.76
N ALA A 572 -28.42 55.19 162.21
CA ALA A 572 -28.41 56.27 163.22
C ALA A 572 -27.39 57.46 163.16
N ASN A 573 -27.94 58.62 162.76
CA ASN A 573 -27.82 59.91 163.47
C ASN A 573 -26.47 60.69 163.56
N VAL A 574 -26.27 61.64 162.63
CA VAL A 574 -25.85 63.02 162.98
C VAL A 574 -26.78 64.03 162.30
N GLN A 575 -27.00 65.14 163.00
CA GLN A 575 -28.08 66.11 162.81
C GLN A 575 -27.64 67.35 162.01
N GLY A 576 -28.41 67.69 160.96
CA GLY A 576 -28.63 69.09 160.53
C GLY A 576 -27.66 69.75 159.52
N MET A 577 -28.04 69.75 158.24
CA MET A 577 -28.22 70.99 157.45
C MET A 577 -29.11 70.72 156.21
N ASP A 578 -29.49 71.79 155.51
CA ASP A 578 -30.72 71.87 154.70
C ASP A 578 -30.90 70.90 153.52
N LYS A 579 -32.18 70.61 153.21
CA LYS A 579 -32.62 70.01 151.94
C LYS A 579 -33.23 71.10 151.05
N SER A 580 -32.44 71.70 150.15
CA SER A 580 -33.00 72.62 149.15
C SER A 580 -33.87 71.88 148.12
N ALA A 581 -34.78 72.60 147.47
CA ALA A 581 -35.77 72.03 146.56
C ALA A 581 -35.25 71.79 145.11
N ASP A 582 -33.93 71.60 144.96
CA ASP A 582 -33.28 71.61 143.65
C ASP A 582 -32.77 70.23 143.22
N THR A 583 -32.32 69.38 144.16
CA THR A 583 -31.85 68.02 143.84
C THR A 583 -32.94 67.15 143.22
N SER A 584 -34.20 67.23 143.68
CA SER A 584 -35.30 66.47 143.08
C SER A 584 -35.77 67.05 141.73
N LYS A 585 -35.50 68.32 141.42
CA LYS A 585 -35.67 68.87 140.07
C LYS A 585 -34.59 68.34 139.13
N ILE A 586 -33.33 68.31 139.59
CA ILE A 586 -32.19 67.81 138.80
C ILE A 586 -32.36 66.32 138.51
N GLU A 587 -32.72 65.50 139.51
CA GLU A 587 -33.08 64.09 139.28
C GLU A 587 -34.24 63.91 138.29
N LYS A 588 -35.26 64.78 138.34
CA LYS A 588 -36.37 64.72 137.40
C LYS A 588 -35.95 65.14 135.99
N GLU A 589 -35.25 66.25 135.82
CA GLU A 589 -34.77 66.70 134.51
C GLU A 589 -33.82 65.69 133.86
N ILE A 590 -32.95 65.03 134.63
CA ILE A 590 -32.08 63.97 134.11
C ILE A 590 -32.93 62.76 133.68
N ARG A 591 -33.97 62.39 134.46
CA ARG A 591 -34.88 61.29 134.13
C ARG A 591 -35.74 61.58 132.90
N ASP A 592 -36.35 62.77 132.83
CA ASP A 592 -37.14 63.25 131.70
C ASP A 592 -36.27 63.25 130.40
N LYS A 593 -34.99 63.67 130.49
CA LYS A 593 -34.01 63.61 129.38
C LYS A 593 -33.59 62.18 129.01
N ILE A 594 -33.51 61.26 129.98
CA ILE A 594 -33.27 59.83 129.72
C ILE A 594 -34.48 59.22 129.01
N GLU A 595 -35.72 59.51 129.42
CA GLU A 595 -36.93 59.06 128.73
C GLU A 595 -37.02 59.64 127.30
N GLU A 596 -36.67 60.91 127.09
CA GLU A 596 -36.59 61.51 125.75
C GLU A 596 -35.54 60.82 124.87
N ALA A 597 -34.37 60.49 125.41
CA ALA A 597 -33.30 59.82 124.69
C ALA A 597 -33.61 58.33 124.42
N GLU A 598 -34.20 57.61 125.37
CA GLU A 598 -34.69 56.23 125.18
C GLU A 598 -35.87 56.18 124.19
N GLY A 599 -36.69 57.23 124.12
CA GLY A 599 -37.71 57.41 123.08
C GLY A 599 -37.08 57.54 121.69
N LYS A 600 -36.12 58.46 121.53
CA LYS A 600 -35.38 58.65 120.26
C LYS A 600 -34.63 57.38 119.82
N VAL A 601 -34.03 56.64 120.75
CA VAL A 601 -33.41 55.34 120.44
C VAL A 601 -34.43 54.35 119.88
N LYS A 602 -35.63 54.23 120.47
CA LYS A 602 -36.70 53.36 119.94
C LYS A 602 -37.21 53.79 118.57
N ASP A 603 -37.37 55.10 118.33
CA ASP A 603 -37.80 55.63 117.04
C ASP A 603 -36.74 55.42 115.94
N LEU A 604 -35.45 55.50 116.28
CA LEU A 604 -34.35 55.19 115.35
C LEU A 604 -34.19 53.68 115.13
N GLU A 605 -34.30 52.85 116.17
CA GLU A 605 -34.29 51.38 116.05
C GLU A 605 -35.43 50.90 115.15
N LYS A 606 -36.62 51.49 115.28
CA LYS A 606 -37.76 51.23 114.39
C LYS A 606 -37.49 51.68 112.94
N GLN A 607 -36.85 52.83 112.73
CA GLN A 607 -36.44 53.26 111.37
C GLN A 607 -35.41 52.32 110.73
N VAL A 608 -34.51 51.73 111.52
CA VAL A 608 -33.60 50.66 111.04
C VAL A 608 -34.40 49.40 110.70
N GLU A 609 -35.34 48.98 111.55
CA GLU A 609 -36.19 47.81 111.30
C GLU A 609 -37.01 47.96 110.00
N ASP A 610 -37.63 49.13 109.79
CA ASP A 610 -38.45 49.39 108.60
C ASP A 610 -37.60 49.55 107.32
N ARG A 611 -36.35 50.04 107.40
CA ARG A 611 -35.40 50.03 106.28
C ARG A 611 -34.84 48.65 105.97
N LEU A 612 -34.59 47.81 106.98
CA LEU A 612 -34.18 46.42 106.77
C LEU A 612 -35.27 45.62 106.05
N LYS A 613 -36.56 45.82 106.39
CA LYS A 613 -37.69 45.24 105.65
C LYS A 613 -37.70 45.68 104.17
N GLN A 614 -37.45 46.96 103.88
CA GLN A 614 -37.37 47.44 102.50
C GLN A 614 -36.20 46.82 101.71
N ILE A 615 -35.05 46.58 102.35
CA ILE A 615 -33.92 45.85 101.75
C ILE A 615 -34.30 44.39 101.46
N GLU A 616 -34.98 43.73 102.41
CA GLU A 616 -35.41 42.33 102.28
C GLU A 616 -36.49 42.16 101.21
N GLU A 617 -37.45 43.08 101.12
CA GLU A 617 -38.49 43.12 100.09
C GLU A 617 -37.89 43.40 98.70
N LYS A 618 -36.96 44.36 98.57
CA LYS A 618 -36.21 44.55 97.32
C LYS A 618 -35.43 43.30 96.91
N LYS A 619 -34.73 42.64 97.85
CA LYS A 619 -34.02 41.38 97.56
C LYS A 619 -34.96 40.29 97.05
N LYS A 620 -36.13 40.13 97.65
CA LYS A 620 -37.12 39.15 97.20
C LYS A 620 -37.62 39.44 95.78
N GLN A 621 -37.87 40.71 95.45
CA GLN A 621 -38.23 41.12 94.08
C GLN A 621 -37.12 40.87 93.04
N ILE A 622 -35.85 40.79 93.45
CA ILE A 622 -34.76 40.30 92.59
C ILE A 622 -34.88 38.79 92.41
N GLU A 623 -34.99 38.04 93.50
CA GLU A 623 -35.01 36.57 93.49
C GLU A 623 -36.20 36.01 92.68
N ASP A 624 -37.35 36.69 92.74
CA ASP A 624 -38.53 36.33 91.94
C ASP A 624 -38.33 36.68 90.44
N LYS A 625 -37.68 37.80 90.11
CA LYS A 625 -37.36 38.20 88.71
C LYS A 625 -36.24 37.38 88.08
N GLU A 626 -35.23 36.98 88.85
CA GLU A 626 -34.19 36.06 88.35
C GLU A 626 -34.82 34.74 87.92
N LYS A 627 -35.71 34.17 88.73
CA LYS A 627 -36.47 32.94 88.40
C LYS A 627 -37.46 33.12 87.25
N GLU A 628 -37.95 34.33 87.00
CA GLU A 628 -38.81 34.65 85.86
C GLU A 628 -37.99 34.65 84.56
N VAL A 629 -36.87 35.38 84.53
CA VAL A 629 -35.93 35.43 83.39
C VAL A 629 -35.31 34.05 83.12
N GLU A 630 -34.86 33.33 84.16
CA GLU A 630 -34.27 32.00 84.05
C GLU A 630 -35.23 31.00 83.37
N LYS A 631 -36.53 31.02 83.75
CA LYS A 631 -37.55 30.17 83.11
C LYS A 631 -37.89 30.58 81.69
N GLU A 632 -37.96 31.89 81.40
CA GLU A 632 -38.26 32.36 80.04
C GLU A 632 -37.12 31.99 79.07
N VAL A 633 -35.87 32.04 79.55
CA VAL A 633 -34.68 31.64 78.80
C VAL A 633 -34.59 30.13 78.66
N GLU A 634 -34.76 29.36 79.74
CA GLU A 634 -34.78 27.88 79.71
C GLU A 634 -35.85 27.35 78.73
N GLY A 635 -37.03 27.97 78.71
CA GLY A 635 -38.09 27.63 77.75
C GLY A 635 -37.69 27.88 76.29
N LYS A 636 -37.12 29.04 75.99
CA LYS A 636 -36.68 29.40 74.62
C LYS A 636 -35.47 28.59 74.14
N VAL A 637 -34.54 28.27 75.04
CA VAL A 637 -33.38 27.41 74.72
C VAL A 637 -33.86 26.01 74.37
N LYS A 638 -34.75 25.40 75.17
CA LYS A 638 -35.33 24.08 74.83
C LYS A 638 -36.12 24.10 73.52
N GLU A 639 -36.88 25.17 73.25
CA GLU A 639 -37.59 25.33 71.98
C GLU A 639 -36.62 25.43 70.77
N ALA A 640 -35.39 25.91 70.97
CA ALA A 640 -34.34 25.90 69.95
C ALA A 640 -33.66 24.52 69.84
N GLU A 641 -33.33 23.87 70.96
CA GLU A 641 -32.73 22.52 71.01
C GLU A 641 -33.62 21.47 70.34
N ASP A 642 -34.92 21.46 70.65
CA ASP A 642 -35.89 20.52 70.06
C ASP A 642 -36.02 20.73 68.53
N LYS A 643 -35.99 21.97 68.05
CA LYS A 643 -35.98 22.28 66.60
C LYS A 643 -34.70 21.84 65.93
N VAL A 644 -33.54 22.15 66.52
CA VAL A 644 -32.23 21.73 66.02
C VAL A 644 -32.13 20.21 65.95
N LYS A 645 -32.67 19.50 66.95
CA LYS A 645 -32.76 18.04 66.95
C LYS A 645 -33.67 17.51 65.84
N ALA A 646 -34.90 18.03 65.72
CA ALA A 646 -35.84 17.61 64.68
C ALA A 646 -35.31 17.85 63.25
N LEU A 647 -34.61 18.97 63.02
CA LEU A 647 -33.93 19.24 61.74
C LEU A 647 -32.77 18.27 61.48
N LYS A 648 -31.99 17.91 62.50
CA LYS A 648 -30.91 16.91 62.37
C LYS A 648 -31.44 15.52 62.03
N GLU A 649 -32.53 15.08 62.66
CA GLU A 649 -33.21 13.82 62.32
C GLU A 649 -33.75 13.82 60.88
N GLN A 650 -34.38 14.92 60.42
CA GLN A 650 -34.86 15.07 59.04
C GLN A 650 -33.72 15.04 58.00
N VAL A 651 -32.56 15.62 58.31
CA VAL A 651 -31.36 15.55 57.43
C VAL A 651 -30.83 14.12 57.35
N GLU A 652 -30.79 13.37 58.46
CA GLU A 652 -30.28 12.00 58.48
C GLU A 652 -31.16 11.03 57.66
N ASP A 653 -32.49 11.14 57.78
CA ASP A 653 -33.41 10.31 56.99
C ASP A 653 -33.43 10.68 55.51
N ARG A 654 -33.21 11.96 55.16
CA ARG A 654 -33.00 12.37 53.76
C ARG A 654 -31.70 11.83 53.17
N LEU A 655 -30.62 11.77 53.95
CA LEU A 655 -29.36 11.16 53.52
C LEU A 655 -29.52 9.66 53.21
N LYS A 656 -30.24 8.91 54.05
CA LYS A 656 -30.55 7.48 53.81
C LYS A 656 -31.34 7.29 52.50
N GLN A 657 -32.35 8.13 52.25
CA GLN A 657 -33.14 8.08 51.01
C GLN A 657 -32.30 8.37 49.74
N ILE A 658 -31.28 9.25 49.82
CA ILE A 658 -30.33 9.47 48.71
C ILE A 658 -29.51 8.20 48.46
N GLU A 659 -29.01 7.55 49.51
CA GLU A 659 -28.16 6.36 49.39
C GLU A 659 -28.92 5.14 48.83
N ASP A 660 -30.15 4.90 49.28
CA ASP A 660 -31.04 3.87 48.73
C ASP A 660 -31.37 4.13 47.25
N LYS A 661 -31.73 5.38 46.89
CA LYS A 661 -31.99 5.75 45.48
C LYS A 661 -30.76 5.53 44.60
N LYS A 662 -29.59 6.00 45.05
CA LYS A 662 -28.31 5.83 44.33
C LYS A 662 -28.06 4.35 44.04
N LYS A 663 -28.20 3.49 45.05
CA LYS A 663 -28.01 2.05 44.92
C LYS A 663 -28.98 1.41 43.92
N GLN A 664 -30.27 1.75 43.98
CA GLN A 664 -31.28 1.25 43.03
C GLN A 664 -30.98 1.63 41.56
N ILE A 665 -30.32 2.77 41.31
CA ILE A 665 -29.95 3.18 39.95
C ILE A 665 -28.61 2.57 39.53
N GLU A 666 -27.65 2.42 40.46
CA GLU A 666 -26.41 1.66 40.20
C GLU A 666 -26.68 0.19 39.86
N ASP A 667 -27.68 -0.45 40.47
CA ASP A 667 -28.02 -1.85 40.15
C ASP A 667 -28.74 -1.97 38.79
N LYS A 668 -29.64 -1.04 38.45
CA LYS A 668 -30.24 -0.93 37.11
C LYS A 668 -29.23 -0.63 36.01
N ALA A 669 -28.18 0.15 36.31
CA ALA A 669 -27.10 0.42 35.37
C ALA A 669 -26.32 -0.85 35.01
N LYS A 670 -26.02 -1.70 36.02
CA LYS A 670 -25.39 -3.02 35.82
C LYS A 670 -26.31 -3.97 35.03
N GLU A 671 -27.59 -4.02 35.35
CA GLU A 671 -28.57 -4.85 34.64
C GLU A 671 -28.62 -4.53 33.14
N ILE A 672 -28.58 -3.23 32.78
CA ILE A 672 -28.47 -2.78 31.38
C ILE A 672 -27.11 -3.15 30.77
N GLU A 673 -26.01 -2.98 31.51
CA GLU A 673 -24.66 -3.30 31.02
C GLU A 673 -24.52 -4.81 30.70
N ASP A 674 -25.02 -5.69 31.58
CA ASP A 674 -25.03 -7.15 31.37
C ASP A 674 -26.00 -7.58 30.25
N GLU A 675 -27.19 -6.97 30.14
CA GLU A 675 -28.15 -7.28 29.05
C GLU A 675 -27.53 -7.01 27.67
N TYR A 676 -26.87 -5.87 27.51
CA TYR A 676 -26.27 -5.46 26.24
C TYR A 676 -24.95 -6.17 25.98
N LYS A 677 -24.16 -6.49 27.01
CA LYS A 677 -22.99 -7.36 26.90
C LYS A 677 -23.36 -8.76 26.39
N LYS A 678 -24.41 -9.38 26.95
CA LYS A 678 -24.89 -10.68 26.50
C LYS A 678 -25.33 -10.65 25.03
N LYS A 679 -26.07 -9.62 24.61
CA LYS A 679 -26.48 -9.43 23.21
C LYS A 679 -25.28 -9.23 22.27
N LYS A 680 -24.24 -8.52 22.71
CA LYS A 680 -22.97 -8.39 21.96
C LYS A 680 -22.25 -9.73 21.82
N GLU A 681 -22.18 -10.54 22.88
CA GLU A 681 -21.57 -11.88 22.83
C GLU A 681 -22.36 -12.85 21.94
N GLU A 682 -23.69 -12.76 21.92
CA GLU A 682 -24.55 -13.54 21.01
C GLU A 682 -24.40 -13.10 19.54
N ALA A 683 -24.19 -11.81 19.26
CA ALA A 683 -23.91 -11.31 17.91
C ALA A 683 -22.50 -11.71 17.42
N LEU A 684 -21.50 -11.65 18.30
CA LEU A 684 -20.13 -12.05 17.97
C LEU A 684 -20.01 -13.54 17.66
N LYS A 685 -20.68 -14.42 18.41
CA LYS A 685 -20.70 -15.86 18.11
C LYS A 685 -21.23 -16.18 16.71
N LYS A 686 -22.31 -15.52 16.29
CA LYS A 686 -22.87 -15.66 14.93
C LYS A 686 -21.93 -15.13 13.85
N TYR A 687 -21.17 -14.08 14.15
CA TYR A 687 -20.15 -13.55 13.26
C TYR A 687 -18.97 -14.53 13.10
N ASP A 688 -18.52 -15.15 14.20
CA ASP A 688 -17.48 -16.19 14.18
C ASP A 688 -17.97 -17.47 13.44
N GLU A 689 -19.24 -17.85 13.63
CA GLU A 689 -19.90 -18.95 12.91
C GLU A 689 -19.92 -18.69 11.38
N LEU A 690 -20.31 -17.48 10.94
CA LEU A 690 -20.31 -17.11 9.52
C LEU A 690 -18.90 -17.07 8.90
N ILE A 691 -17.86 -16.68 9.64
CA ILE A 691 -16.47 -16.79 9.18
C ILE A 691 -16.07 -18.24 8.98
N GLY A 692 -16.51 -19.15 9.87
CA GLY A 692 -16.30 -20.59 9.72
C GLY A 692 -16.99 -21.17 8.48
N GLU A 693 -18.14 -20.63 8.08
CA GLU A 693 -18.82 -20.99 6.83
C GLU A 693 -18.10 -20.43 5.60
N GLU A 694 -17.63 -19.18 5.64
CA GLU A 694 -16.81 -18.58 4.56
C GLU A 694 -15.54 -19.41 4.30
N GLU A 695 -14.77 -19.72 5.35
CA GLU A 695 -13.57 -20.56 5.27
C GLU A 695 -13.85 -21.96 4.69
N LYS A 696 -15.06 -22.50 4.90
CA LYS A 696 -15.46 -23.81 4.39
C LYS A 696 -15.85 -23.75 2.90
N ILE A 697 -16.55 -22.70 2.50
CA ILE A 697 -16.90 -22.43 1.10
C ILE A 697 -15.63 -22.21 0.27
N GLU A 698 -14.65 -21.45 0.77
CA GLU A 698 -13.37 -21.24 0.07
C GLU A 698 -12.59 -22.55 -0.12
N LYS A 699 -12.49 -23.41 0.91
CA LYS A 699 -11.80 -24.71 0.81
C LYS A 699 -12.49 -25.66 -0.17
N GLU A 700 -13.82 -25.77 -0.09
CA GLU A 700 -14.62 -26.59 -1.01
C GLU A 700 -14.62 -26.06 -2.45
N ALA A 701 -14.33 -24.78 -2.65
CA ALA A 701 -14.09 -24.20 -3.97
C ALA A 701 -12.68 -24.53 -4.46
N GLU A 702 -11.64 -24.30 -3.65
CA GLU A 702 -10.24 -24.61 -4.00
C GLU A 702 -10.05 -26.07 -4.45
N GLU A 703 -10.66 -27.04 -3.78
CA GLU A 703 -10.55 -28.45 -4.16
C GLU A 703 -11.16 -28.74 -5.54
N LYS A 704 -12.35 -28.19 -5.83
CA LYS A 704 -13.03 -28.33 -7.12
C LYS A 704 -12.28 -27.62 -8.25
N LEU A 705 -11.69 -26.46 -7.99
CA LEU A 705 -10.85 -25.75 -8.97
C LEU A 705 -9.59 -26.54 -9.30
N LYS A 706 -8.89 -27.12 -8.31
CA LYS A 706 -7.72 -27.97 -8.53
C LYS A 706 -8.05 -29.24 -9.32
N GLU A 707 -9.24 -29.83 -9.12
CA GLU A 707 -9.70 -30.98 -9.91
C GLU A 707 -9.93 -30.61 -11.39
N LEU A 708 -10.52 -29.44 -11.66
CA LEU A 708 -10.73 -28.93 -13.02
C LEU A 708 -9.39 -28.57 -13.71
N GLU A 709 -8.48 -27.87 -13.02
CA GLU A 709 -7.13 -27.57 -13.52
C GLU A 709 -6.36 -28.84 -13.89
N GLY A 710 -6.47 -29.90 -13.08
CA GLY A 710 -5.89 -31.21 -13.36
C GLY A 710 -6.42 -31.82 -14.67
N LYS A 711 -7.74 -31.82 -14.87
CA LYS A 711 -8.39 -32.35 -16.10
C LYS A 711 -7.99 -31.55 -17.35
N VAL A 712 -7.98 -30.22 -17.26
CA VAL A 712 -7.54 -29.34 -18.37
C VAL A 712 -6.07 -29.58 -18.70
N LYS A 713 -5.21 -29.78 -17.71
CA LYS A 713 -3.79 -30.08 -17.90
C LYS A 713 -3.56 -31.43 -18.57
N GLU A 714 -4.25 -32.48 -18.15
CA GLU A 714 -4.19 -33.79 -18.81
C GLU A 714 -4.68 -33.75 -20.26
N ALA A 715 -5.75 -33.00 -20.55
CA ALA A 715 -6.28 -32.84 -21.90
C ALA A 715 -5.26 -32.11 -22.82
N ARG A 716 -4.63 -31.04 -22.33
CA ARG A 716 -3.58 -30.31 -23.05
C ARG A 716 -2.35 -31.19 -23.32
N GLN A 717 -1.85 -31.93 -22.33
CA GLN A 717 -0.69 -32.80 -22.53
C GLN A 717 -0.93 -33.87 -23.60
N LYS A 718 -2.08 -34.56 -23.55
CA LYS A 718 -2.43 -35.59 -24.55
C LYS A 718 -2.57 -35.01 -25.96
N LEU A 719 -2.98 -33.75 -26.08
CA LEU A 719 -2.97 -33.04 -27.37
C LEU A 719 -1.55 -32.69 -27.81
N ASP A 720 -0.69 -32.13 -26.95
CA ASP A 720 0.68 -31.78 -27.34
C ASP A 720 1.48 -33.00 -27.83
N GLU A 721 1.27 -34.16 -27.19
CA GLU A 721 1.81 -35.45 -27.61
C GLU A 721 1.28 -35.88 -29.00
N GLY A 722 -0.04 -35.87 -29.22
CA GLY A 722 -0.64 -36.27 -30.51
C GLY A 722 -0.43 -35.28 -31.66
N VAL A 723 -0.39 -33.97 -31.37
CA VAL A 723 -0.05 -32.91 -32.34
C VAL A 723 1.38 -33.08 -32.81
N LYS A 724 2.30 -33.44 -31.91
CA LYS A 724 3.67 -33.74 -32.26
C LYS A 724 3.77 -35.00 -33.14
N GLU A 725 3.09 -36.09 -32.78
CA GLU A 725 3.09 -37.33 -33.58
C GLU A 725 2.57 -37.08 -35.01
N ILE A 726 1.50 -36.30 -35.17
CA ILE A 726 0.96 -35.94 -36.49
C ILE A 726 1.91 -35.00 -37.25
N GLN A 727 2.59 -34.07 -36.57
CA GLN A 727 3.57 -33.18 -37.19
C GLN A 727 4.82 -33.96 -37.65
N ASP A 728 5.36 -34.85 -36.82
CA ASP A 728 6.50 -35.72 -37.15
C ASP A 728 6.18 -36.57 -38.40
N ARG A 729 4.95 -37.11 -38.51
CA ARG A 729 4.45 -37.83 -39.70
C ARG A 729 4.29 -36.94 -40.95
N ILE A 730 3.85 -35.69 -40.79
CA ILE A 730 3.78 -34.71 -41.89
C ILE A 730 5.19 -34.39 -42.41
N ASP A 731 6.15 -34.15 -41.51
CA ASP A 731 7.51 -33.78 -41.87
C ASP A 731 8.25 -34.95 -42.54
N GLU A 732 8.07 -36.19 -42.07
CA GLU A 732 8.64 -37.39 -42.71
C GLU A 732 8.05 -37.66 -44.10
N ALA A 733 6.74 -37.50 -44.28
CA ALA A 733 6.09 -37.65 -45.59
C ALA A 733 6.54 -36.56 -46.59
N GLN A 734 6.64 -35.30 -46.14
CA GLN A 734 7.18 -34.20 -46.97
C GLN A 734 8.65 -34.43 -47.34
N LYS A 735 9.48 -34.86 -46.40
CA LYS A 735 10.90 -35.21 -46.62
C LYS A 735 11.02 -36.34 -47.65
N THR A 736 10.16 -37.34 -47.58
CA THR A 736 10.10 -38.47 -48.53
C THR A 736 9.73 -38.00 -49.94
N ALA A 737 8.65 -37.21 -50.09
CA ALA A 737 8.23 -36.66 -51.39
C ALA A 737 9.31 -35.76 -52.02
N ASN A 738 9.95 -34.89 -51.22
CA ASN A 738 11.04 -34.03 -51.67
C ASN A 738 12.28 -34.81 -52.14
N ASN A 739 12.64 -35.91 -51.46
CA ASN A 739 13.73 -36.78 -51.89
C ASN A 739 13.42 -37.47 -53.23
N ILE A 740 12.21 -38.01 -53.40
CA ILE A 740 11.75 -38.66 -54.64
C ILE A 740 11.87 -37.69 -55.83
N LEU A 741 11.36 -36.45 -55.68
CA LEU A 741 11.44 -35.42 -56.72
C LEU A 741 12.88 -35.00 -57.04
N LYS A 742 13.74 -34.91 -56.02
CA LYS A 742 15.16 -34.54 -56.16
C LYS A 742 15.95 -35.61 -56.90
N ASP A 743 15.80 -36.88 -56.54
CA ASP A 743 16.54 -37.99 -57.14
C ASP A 743 16.04 -38.30 -58.56
N ALA A 744 14.73 -38.21 -58.81
CA ALA A 744 14.18 -38.30 -60.17
C ALA A 744 14.69 -37.17 -61.08
N SER A 745 14.73 -35.93 -60.57
CA SER A 745 15.29 -34.79 -61.32
C SER A 745 16.79 -34.92 -61.56
N LYS A 746 17.55 -35.46 -60.60
CA LYS A 746 18.99 -35.75 -60.75
C LYS A 746 19.22 -36.83 -61.82
N ALA A 747 18.47 -37.93 -61.76
CA ALA A 747 18.57 -39.03 -62.72
C ALA A 747 18.24 -38.58 -64.15
N TYR A 748 17.18 -37.77 -64.32
CA TYR A 748 16.81 -37.17 -65.60
C TYR A 748 17.93 -36.27 -66.15
N ASN A 749 18.47 -35.36 -65.32
CA ASN A 749 19.54 -34.45 -65.74
C ASN A 749 20.84 -35.20 -66.07
N GLU A 750 21.18 -36.27 -65.34
CA GLU A 750 22.31 -37.15 -65.68
C GLU A 750 22.10 -37.92 -66.99
N ALA A 751 20.87 -38.36 -67.29
CA ALA A 751 20.55 -39.03 -68.54
C ALA A 751 20.68 -38.07 -69.73
N VAL A 752 20.08 -36.87 -69.63
CA VAL A 752 20.20 -35.81 -70.65
C VAL A 752 21.67 -35.45 -70.87
N LYS A 753 22.46 -35.27 -69.80
CA LYS A 753 23.89 -34.96 -69.91
C LYS A 753 24.67 -36.07 -70.63
N LYS A 754 24.45 -37.35 -70.29
CA LYS A 754 25.10 -38.49 -70.96
C LYS A 754 24.73 -38.56 -72.44
N VAL A 755 23.49 -38.23 -72.80
CA VAL A 755 23.04 -38.14 -74.20
C VAL A 755 23.69 -36.97 -74.94
N GLU A 756 23.87 -35.80 -74.31
CA GLU A 756 24.64 -34.69 -74.89
C GLU A 756 26.12 -35.05 -75.09
N GLU A 757 26.75 -35.69 -74.11
CA GLU A 757 28.15 -36.10 -74.17
C GLU A 757 28.36 -37.13 -75.29
N GLY A 758 27.51 -38.16 -75.38
CA GLY A 758 27.51 -39.12 -76.48
C GLY A 758 27.25 -38.48 -77.85
N ARG A 759 26.32 -37.51 -77.95
CA ARG A 759 26.12 -36.73 -79.19
C ARG A 759 27.35 -35.90 -79.56
N ARG A 760 28.04 -35.28 -78.61
CA ARG A 760 29.29 -34.51 -78.85
C ARG A 760 30.44 -35.42 -79.29
N GLU A 761 30.56 -36.61 -78.70
CA GLU A 761 31.55 -37.61 -79.12
C GLU A 761 31.26 -38.17 -80.51
N MET A 762 30.00 -38.51 -80.81
CA MET A 762 29.62 -38.95 -82.15
C MET A 762 29.76 -37.84 -83.20
N ALA A 763 29.47 -36.58 -82.87
CA ALA A 763 29.71 -35.45 -83.76
C ALA A 763 31.19 -35.32 -84.11
N ARG A 764 32.10 -35.45 -83.13
CA ARG A 764 33.56 -35.47 -83.35
C ARG A 764 34.01 -36.69 -84.16
N ALA A 765 33.44 -37.86 -83.90
CA ALA A 765 33.72 -39.07 -84.67
C ALA A 765 33.26 -38.93 -86.13
N MET A 766 32.05 -38.40 -86.37
CA MET A 766 31.56 -38.06 -87.70
C MET A 766 32.40 -36.99 -88.39
N GLU A 767 32.88 -35.97 -87.67
CA GLU A 767 33.73 -34.92 -88.25
C GLU A 767 35.10 -35.49 -88.64
N SER A 768 35.68 -36.35 -87.79
CA SER A 768 36.89 -37.12 -88.10
C SER A 768 36.70 -38.03 -89.32
N MET A 769 35.61 -38.81 -89.36
CA MET A 769 35.29 -39.68 -90.50
C MET A 769 34.95 -38.89 -91.77
N LYS A 770 34.30 -37.73 -91.67
CA LYS A 770 34.09 -36.82 -92.82
C LYS A 770 35.40 -36.19 -93.29
N SER A 771 36.34 -35.93 -92.40
CA SER A 771 37.70 -35.50 -92.76
C SER A 771 38.49 -36.61 -93.46
N ALA A 772 38.35 -37.86 -92.99
CA ALA A 772 38.96 -39.03 -93.62
C ALA A 772 38.32 -39.31 -94.99
N TYR A 773 36.99 -39.29 -95.10
CA TYR A 773 36.25 -39.38 -96.36
C TYR A 773 36.68 -38.30 -97.35
N ARG A 774 36.81 -37.04 -96.91
CA ARG A 774 37.32 -35.95 -97.76
C ARG A 774 38.73 -36.22 -98.25
N ALA A 775 39.66 -36.60 -97.37
CA ALA A 775 41.03 -36.92 -97.76
C ALA A 775 41.12 -38.15 -98.68
N SER A 776 40.26 -39.15 -98.50
CA SER A 776 40.15 -40.30 -99.43
C SER A 776 39.57 -39.88 -100.77
N LYS A 777 38.50 -39.07 -100.80
CA LYS A 777 37.92 -38.54 -102.05
C LYS A 777 38.89 -37.62 -102.78
N GLU A 778 39.62 -36.76 -102.07
CA GLU A 778 40.66 -35.90 -102.62
C GLU A 778 41.77 -36.76 -103.28
N LYS A 779 42.21 -37.84 -102.64
CA LYS A 779 43.14 -38.83 -103.25
C LYS A 779 42.54 -39.59 -104.44
N VAL A 780 41.24 -39.86 -104.45
CA VAL A 780 40.55 -40.48 -105.60
C VAL A 780 40.42 -39.50 -106.76
N GLU A 781 40.15 -38.21 -106.51
CA GLU A 781 40.16 -37.15 -107.51
C GLU A 781 41.58 -36.86 -108.05
N GLU A 782 42.61 -36.94 -107.21
CA GLU A 782 44.02 -36.93 -107.63
C GLU A 782 44.35 -38.16 -108.50
N GLY A 783 43.86 -39.35 -108.12
CA GLY A 783 43.95 -40.57 -108.92
C GLY A 783 43.27 -40.45 -110.29
N ARG A 784 42.09 -39.83 -110.35
CA ARG A 784 41.34 -39.57 -111.60
C ARG A 784 42.13 -38.68 -112.56
N LYS A 785 42.70 -37.60 -112.03
CA LYS A 785 43.61 -36.71 -112.78
C LYS A 785 44.88 -37.43 -113.22
N ALA A 786 45.47 -38.26 -112.37
CA ALA A 786 46.64 -39.08 -112.72
C ALA A 786 46.34 -40.13 -113.81
N ALA A 787 45.11 -40.66 -113.87
CA ALA A 787 44.61 -41.51 -114.94
C ALA A 787 44.28 -40.74 -116.24
N GLY A 788 44.13 -39.41 -116.19
CA GLY A 788 43.75 -38.58 -117.33
C GLY A 788 42.23 -38.51 -117.57
N LEU A 789 41.43 -38.71 -116.53
CA LEU A 789 39.98 -38.56 -116.51
C LEU A 789 39.58 -37.29 -115.75
N ASP A 790 39.56 -36.15 -116.46
CA ASP A 790 38.98 -34.89 -115.99
C ASP A 790 37.44 -35.01 -115.82
#